data_AF-A0A6N4X2S5-F1
#
_entry.id   AF-A0A6N4X2S5-F1
#
_cell.length_a   1.000
_cell.length_b   1.000
_cell.length_c   1.000
_cell.angle_alpha   90.00
_cell.angle_beta   90.00
_cell.angle_gamma   90.00
#
_symmetry.space_group_name_H-M   'P 1'
#
loop_
_entity.id
_entity.type
_entity.pdbx_description
1 polymer ?
#
loop_
_entity_poly.entity_id
_entity_poly.type
_entity_poly.pdbx_seq_one_letter_code
_entity_poly.pdbx_strand_id
1 'polypeptide(L)'
;MTKKIISSLVLFVAQSFFAQTNTENYIKTKVYLDSVKTTTQINRQVVTVQYFDGLGRPKQVVNVRATPQGKDIVTPIEYDPYGRQIKEYLPIPQANTLAGAYYSSFQPTSSGYYGAEKIYSEKVLESSPLNRIQKQIQVGNDWAQKPVTFSYDLNIASDNVQKYEAIATWDTQNKMYSNVLNHTQVYPIGKLYKNTTIDEDGNKTFEFKNGKNQTILIRKMLHATQYADTYYIYNEYDQLAFVISPKSSIEASSIAMGAQIPDTILNDYCYQYRYDSRNRLVEKKLPGKGWEHMVYDKADRLIFTQDEVMRASGKWLFTKYDSFGRVIITGIVTGSYRADMQNMIANNLIIESRNAAGFTKNGMQVQYTNNHFPYLETVLSVNYYDTYPTYSFNPSFPKSILGVTTLKDIVSSAGKSTRGLPVMSLIKNIEDDNWTKNYMYYDTKARVIGTHSINYLGGFTKTENELDFTGAIKTLRTYHKKLDTDTQKRIIESFEYDHQNRLTKHTHQIDRLLPEVLSENTYNELSQLQTKKVGGIMGTSPLQTIDYQYNIRGWMTKINDPSNLNGKLFGYEMKYHNPINTSFSHPQYNGNITEIDWKTSNDNILKRYSYSYDSLNRLSFGHYSEPNSTIPQEDHFGEATEYDINGNITHLYRNAKNPNGLAMQIDNLTYTYLGNRLTKVVDATQNSYGYSGTGNPIGYDNNGNMISHPDKGINSIRYNFLNLPTEIKENSGNTNAAITRYIYRADGVKVAKSYVLGIGTKETQYLDGFQYDNNGTSNSFTPTSTLKFIPTSEGYFDFVKNEYIYNYTDHLGNVRLSYFNNGSGIEVLEENNYYPFGLKHQGYNILSGNSSYQYKYNGKELQETGMYDYGARFYMPDIGRWGVVDPLAEKMRRHNPYNYTFNNPISFIDPDGRESLGWGLKDGVWSWQSDLTVNNYTKRGFTEYKDDGSVIEDSFIQGKEEENTGKTYLGFNGEASYLPTDKSNGSTGLLGLSNWFRDIIGTTQETFYSFSGGKNAPDKETLNKLKPGDKIESNDLLQWLSSIGKGKFDFKMKTSDKLLNIEKRLTKFIKSDNYDSIDVTHNIWNKDASHLIDTIHRISNTNEGIENYYQKTSPKLDSLSSSRLHNWAIKNYGKKK
;
A
#
# COMPACT_ATOMS: atom_id res chain seq x y z
N MET A 1 -24.50 -6.88 -71.87
CA MET A 1 -23.53 -5.76 -71.94
C MET A 1 -24.06 -4.59 -71.13
N THR A 2 -23.22 -4.08 -70.22
CA THR A 2 -23.07 -2.68 -69.79
C THR A 2 -24.22 -1.67 -69.74
N LYS A 3 -24.24 -1.00 -68.57
CA LYS A 3 -24.46 0.44 -68.27
C LYS A 3 -25.93 0.91 -68.18
N LYS A 4 -26.41 1.31 -66.97
CA LYS A 4 -26.18 2.58 -66.22
C LYS A 4 -26.61 3.79 -67.07
N ILE A 5 -27.44 4.73 -66.60
CA ILE A 5 -27.30 5.63 -65.43
C ILE A 5 -28.71 6.13 -65.04
N ILE A 6 -29.07 6.23 -63.75
CA ILE A 6 -30.30 6.91 -63.28
C ILE A 6 -30.01 7.88 -62.12
N SER A 7 -30.48 9.11 -62.38
CA SER A 7 -31.09 10.18 -61.58
C SER A 7 -30.68 10.52 -60.14
N SER A 8 -30.38 11.80 -60.04
CA SER A 8 -30.33 12.68 -58.87
C SER A 8 -31.74 13.12 -58.44
N LEU A 9 -32.23 12.62 -57.30
CA LEU A 9 -33.10 13.22 -56.27
C LEU A 9 -33.66 12.06 -55.45
N VAL A 10 -33.62 12.16 -54.12
CA VAL A 10 -33.87 11.12 -53.08
C VAL A 10 -32.60 10.37 -52.64
N LEU A 11 -31.97 10.89 -51.59
CA LEU A 11 -31.38 10.07 -50.52
C LEU A 11 -31.30 10.92 -49.24
N PHE A 12 -32.46 11.09 -48.61
CA PHE A 12 -32.57 11.05 -47.16
C PHE A 12 -31.94 9.72 -46.70
N VAL A 13 -30.65 9.71 -46.39
CA VAL A 13 -30.06 8.62 -45.60
C VAL A 13 -30.24 9.02 -44.16
N ALA A 14 -31.16 8.31 -43.51
CA ALA A 14 -31.28 8.24 -42.07
C ALA A 14 -29.90 8.04 -41.43
N GLN A 15 -29.32 9.12 -40.90
CA GLN A 15 -28.58 8.96 -39.66
C GLN A 15 -29.63 8.65 -38.61
N SER A 16 -29.78 7.37 -38.32
CA SER A 16 -30.35 6.91 -37.06
C SER A 16 -29.43 7.43 -35.95
N PHE A 17 -29.54 8.71 -35.60
CA PHE A 17 -29.37 9.12 -34.22
C PHE A 17 -30.41 8.29 -33.48
N PHE A 18 -29.98 7.18 -32.88
CA PHE A 18 -30.77 6.56 -31.84
C PHE A 18 -31.00 7.68 -30.84
N ALA A 19 -32.23 8.18 -30.82
CA ALA A 19 -32.65 9.18 -29.89
C ALA A 19 -32.18 8.73 -28.51
N GLN A 20 -31.37 9.58 -27.89
CA GLN A 20 -31.35 9.75 -26.44
C GLN A 20 -32.81 9.69 -25.97
N THR A 21 -33.07 9.12 -24.79
CA THR A 21 -34.41 9.14 -24.20
C THR A 21 -35.09 10.49 -24.47
N ASN A 22 -36.38 10.54 -24.82
CA ASN A 22 -37.06 11.74 -25.34
C ASN A 22 -36.92 13.02 -24.48
N THR A 23 -36.33 12.93 -23.29
CA THR A 23 -36.19 13.99 -22.30
C THR A 23 -34.75 14.22 -21.78
N GLU A 24 -33.79 13.29 -21.93
CA GLU A 24 -32.50 13.36 -21.22
C GLU A 24 -31.29 12.87 -22.05
N ASN A 25 -30.16 13.56 -21.93
CA ASN A 25 -28.86 13.12 -22.45
C ASN A 25 -28.24 12.06 -21.52
N TYR A 26 -27.61 11.02 -22.07
CA TYR A 26 -26.92 10.01 -21.25
C TYR A 26 -25.70 9.38 -21.94
N ILE A 27 -24.78 8.86 -21.14
CA ILE A 27 -23.73 7.91 -21.55
C ILE A 27 -24.03 6.56 -20.92
N LYS A 28 -24.06 5.51 -21.73
CA LYS A 28 -24.24 4.13 -21.27
C LYS A 28 -22.95 3.35 -21.46
N THR A 29 -22.36 2.93 -20.35
CA THR A 29 -21.18 2.08 -20.31
C THR A 29 -21.60 0.64 -20.04
N LYS A 30 -21.04 -0.30 -20.81
CA LYS A 30 -21.23 -1.74 -20.61
C LYS A 30 -19.87 -2.41 -20.47
N VAL A 31 -19.67 -3.11 -19.36
CA VAL A 31 -18.51 -3.95 -19.11
C VAL A 31 -18.98 -5.39 -19.10
N TYR A 32 -18.56 -6.18 -20.08
CA TYR A 32 -18.96 -7.58 -20.17
C TYR A 32 -18.16 -8.43 -19.19
N LEU A 33 -18.85 -9.27 -18.43
CA LEU A 33 -18.26 -10.22 -17.50
C LEU A 33 -18.13 -11.63 -18.11
N ASP A 34 -18.79 -11.88 -19.25
CA ASP A 34 -18.61 -13.07 -20.07
C ASP A 34 -18.16 -12.71 -21.49
N SER A 35 -17.56 -13.68 -22.20
CA SER A 35 -17.17 -13.46 -23.60
C SER A 35 -18.39 -13.25 -24.49
N VAL A 36 -18.39 -12.18 -25.29
CA VAL A 36 -19.48 -11.84 -26.21
C VAL A 36 -19.00 -11.96 -27.64
N LYS A 37 -19.69 -12.76 -28.46
CA LYS A 37 -19.41 -12.86 -29.91
C LYS A 37 -20.36 -11.99 -30.74
N THR A 38 -21.56 -11.75 -30.24
CA THR A 38 -22.57 -10.87 -30.86
C THR A 38 -23.29 -10.07 -29.78
N THR A 39 -23.71 -8.85 -30.10
CA THR A 39 -24.42 -7.94 -29.16
C THR A 39 -25.80 -8.43 -28.72
N THR A 40 -26.28 -9.54 -29.27
CA THR A 40 -27.57 -10.18 -28.99
C THR A 40 -27.52 -11.26 -27.90
N GLN A 41 -26.33 -11.65 -27.43
CA GLN A 41 -26.21 -12.65 -26.34
C GLN A 41 -26.54 -12.03 -24.98
N ILE A 42 -27.42 -12.68 -24.21
CA ILE A 42 -27.70 -12.32 -22.81
C ILE A 42 -26.54 -12.85 -21.96
N ASN A 43 -25.48 -12.07 -21.88
CA ASN A 43 -24.27 -12.39 -21.11
C ASN A 43 -24.22 -11.55 -19.82
N ARG A 44 -23.51 -12.03 -18.79
CA ARG A 44 -23.26 -11.23 -17.58
C ARG A 44 -22.53 -9.96 -17.96
N GLN A 45 -22.98 -8.83 -17.42
CA GLN A 45 -22.43 -7.51 -17.71
C GLN A 45 -22.73 -6.56 -16.55
N VAL A 46 -21.80 -5.64 -16.31
CA VAL A 46 -22.04 -4.45 -15.49
C VAL A 46 -22.43 -3.32 -16.43
N VAL A 47 -23.56 -2.68 -16.13
CA VAL A 47 -24.09 -1.60 -16.96
C VAL A 47 -24.29 -0.38 -16.09
N THR A 48 -23.70 0.73 -16.50
CA THR A 48 -23.88 2.04 -15.85
C THR A 48 -24.44 3.02 -16.87
N VAL A 49 -25.49 3.75 -16.48
CA VAL A 49 -26.07 4.83 -17.27
C VAL A 49 -25.90 6.13 -16.51
N GLN A 50 -25.14 7.06 -17.06
CA GLN A 50 -24.95 8.40 -16.50
C GLN A 50 -25.78 9.39 -17.30
N TYR A 51 -26.72 10.05 -16.65
CA TYR A 51 -27.57 11.09 -17.22
C TYR A 51 -26.96 12.47 -17.02
N PHE A 52 -27.17 13.37 -17.98
CA PHE A 52 -26.62 14.71 -17.99
C PHE A 52 -27.73 15.75 -18.12
N ASP A 53 -27.54 16.91 -17.49
CA ASP A 53 -28.40 18.07 -17.68
C ASP A 53 -28.13 18.79 -19.02
N GLY A 54 -28.88 19.87 -19.28
CA GLY A 54 -28.73 20.68 -20.51
C GLY A 54 -27.39 21.40 -20.66
N LEU A 55 -26.55 21.43 -19.62
CA LEU A 55 -25.19 21.97 -19.63
C LEU A 55 -24.12 20.87 -19.75
N GLY A 56 -24.54 19.61 -19.91
CA GLY A 56 -23.63 18.47 -20.02
C GLY A 56 -23.02 18.03 -18.69
N ARG A 57 -23.61 18.42 -17.55
CA ARG A 57 -23.15 18.00 -16.21
C ARG A 57 -23.91 16.75 -15.75
N PRO A 58 -23.25 15.75 -15.14
CA PRO A 58 -23.93 14.56 -14.62
C PRO A 58 -25.01 14.89 -13.58
N LYS A 59 -26.24 14.41 -13.76
CA LYS A 59 -27.36 14.61 -12.80
C LYS A 59 -27.81 13.34 -12.08
N GLN A 60 -27.49 12.18 -12.64
CA GLN A 60 -27.86 10.88 -12.07
C GLN A 60 -26.97 9.79 -12.64
N VAL A 61 -26.54 8.86 -11.79
CA VAL A 61 -25.87 7.62 -12.21
C VAL A 61 -26.79 6.45 -11.83
N VAL A 62 -27.07 5.57 -12.79
CA VAL A 62 -27.86 4.35 -12.60
C VAL A 62 -26.97 3.14 -12.88
N ASN A 63 -26.65 2.37 -11.83
CA ASN A 63 -26.02 1.07 -11.95
C ASN A 63 -27.12 0.01 -12.09
N VAL A 64 -27.25 -0.53 -13.31
CA VAL A 64 -28.39 -1.35 -13.72
C VAL A 64 -28.26 -2.76 -13.17
N ARG A 65 -29.30 -3.22 -12.46
CA ARG A 65 -29.35 -4.54 -11.81
C ARG A 65 -28.14 -4.82 -10.92
N ALA A 66 -27.58 -3.78 -10.30
CA ALA A 66 -26.36 -3.85 -9.51
C ALA A 66 -26.54 -4.48 -8.13
N THR A 67 -27.75 -4.52 -7.59
CA THR A 67 -27.98 -5.18 -6.30
C THR A 67 -27.96 -6.71 -6.41
N PRO A 68 -27.84 -7.47 -5.31
CA PRO A 68 -27.89 -8.94 -5.33
C PRO A 68 -29.21 -9.50 -5.89
N GLN A 69 -30.33 -8.81 -5.64
CA GLN A 69 -31.65 -9.20 -6.15
C GLN A 69 -31.93 -8.64 -7.55
N GLY A 70 -30.93 -8.02 -8.21
CA GLY A 70 -31.04 -7.52 -9.58
C GLY A 70 -31.85 -6.23 -9.71
N LYS A 71 -31.87 -5.38 -8.69
CA LYS A 71 -32.46 -4.03 -8.73
C LYS A 71 -31.40 -3.01 -9.17
N ASP A 72 -31.87 -1.87 -9.66
CA ASP A 72 -30.98 -0.76 -10.03
C ASP A 72 -30.51 -0.04 -8.76
N ILE A 73 -29.29 0.49 -8.78
CA ILE A 73 -28.76 1.41 -7.75
C ILE A 73 -28.63 2.78 -8.39
N VAL A 74 -29.22 3.80 -7.75
CA VAL A 74 -29.25 5.17 -8.27
C VAL A 74 -28.46 6.09 -7.34
N THR A 75 -27.55 6.86 -7.91
CA THR A 75 -26.85 7.94 -7.22
C THR A 75 -27.25 9.27 -7.87
N PRO A 76 -28.07 10.10 -7.22
CA PRO A 76 -28.40 11.42 -7.72
C PRO A 76 -27.21 12.39 -7.56
N ILE A 77 -27.10 13.34 -8.48
CA ILE A 77 -26.08 14.40 -8.43
C ILE A 77 -26.81 15.73 -8.50
N GLU A 78 -26.66 16.53 -7.45
CA GLU A 78 -27.30 17.82 -7.31
C GLU A 78 -26.27 18.94 -7.34
N TYR A 79 -26.58 19.98 -8.10
CA TYR A 79 -25.78 21.20 -8.17
C TYR A 79 -26.51 22.34 -7.50
N ASP A 80 -25.76 23.21 -6.85
CA ASP A 80 -26.28 24.50 -6.40
C ASP A 80 -26.53 25.46 -7.61
N PRO A 81 -27.11 26.65 -7.39
CA PRO A 81 -27.35 27.62 -8.46
C PRO A 81 -26.10 28.09 -9.21
N TYR A 82 -24.90 27.89 -8.65
CA TYR A 82 -23.61 28.23 -9.27
C TYR A 82 -22.99 27.04 -10.02
N GLY A 83 -23.65 25.89 -10.04
CA GLY A 83 -23.20 24.69 -10.74
C GLY A 83 -22.17 23.86 -9.98
N ARG A 84 -22.08 24.02 -8.66
CA ARG A 84 -21.14 23.30 -7.80
C ARG A 84 -21.85 22.12 -7.12
N GLN A 85 -21.20 20.97 -7.07
CA GLN A 85 -21.72 19.79 -6.38
C GLN A 85 -21.40 19.89 -4.88
N ILE A 86 -22.37 20.38 -4.11
CA ILE A 86 -22.24 20.58 -2.66
C ILE A 86 -22.82 19.44 -1.83
N LYS A 87 -23.51 18.48 -2.47
CA LYS A 87 -24.04 17.28 -1.83
C LYS A 87 -23.57 16.03 -2.55
N GLU A 88 -23.24 15.01 -1.79
CA GLU A 88 -22.88 13.69 -2.30
C GLU A 88 -23.78 12.65 -1.63
N TYR A 89 -24.67 12.06 -2.43
CA TYR A 89 -25.66 11.11 -1.94
C TYR A 89 -25.08 9.69 -1.90
N LEU A 90 -25.47 8.93 -0.88
CA LEU A 90 -25.26 7.49 -0.83
C LEU A 90 -26.00 6.80 -1.99
N PRO A 91 -25.47 5.67 -2.51
CA PRO A 91 -26.15 4.93 -3.57
C PRO A 91 -27.48 4.34 -3.11
N ILE A 92 -28.58 4.63 -3.80
CA ILE A 92 -29.94 4.25 -3.36
C ILE A 92 -30.42 3.04 -4.18
N PRO A 93 -30.54 1.84 -3.59
CA PRO A 93 -31.20 0.74 -4.24
C PRO A 93 -32.67 1.09 -4.54
N GLN A 94 -33.12 0.75 -5.74
CA GLN A 94 -34.48 1.04 -6.20
C GLN A 94 -35.39 -0.17 -5.95
N ALA A 95 -36.69 0.05 -5.76
CA ALA A 95 -37.63 -1.05 -5.53
C ALA A 95 -37.69 -2.05 -6.71
N ASN A 96 -37.54 -1.54 -7.94
CA ASN A 96 -37.55 -2.31 -9.18
C ASN A 96 -36.45 -1.80 -10.13
N THR A 97 -36.07 -2.60 -11.12
CA THR A 97 -35.20 -2.19 -12.23
C THR A 97 -36.01 -1.49 -13.33
N LEU A 98 -35.51 -0.37 -13.83
CA LEU A 98 -36.01 0.28 -15.04
C LEU A 98 -35.05 0.08 -16.23
N ALA A 99 -34.19 -0.93 -16.15
CA ALA A 99 -33.20 -1.27 -17.17
C ALA A 99 -32.27 -0.10 -17.55
N GLY A 100 -32.00 0.78 -16.58
CA GLY A 100 -31.17 1.96 -16.75
C GLY A 100 -31.90 3.19 -17.30
N ALA A 101 -33.24 3.22 -17.27
CA ALA A 101 -33.99 4.45 -17.49
C ALA A 101 -33.77 5.46 -16.34
N TYR A 102 -34.08 6.72 -16.62
CA TYR A 102 -33.97 7.80 -15.65
C TYR A 102 -35.02 7.66 -14.53
N TYR A 103 -34.59 7.82 -13.28
CA TYR A 103 -35.47 7.81 -12.11
C TYR A 103 -35.81 9.25 -11.70
N SER A 104 -37.09 9.64 -11.84
CA SER A 104 -37.57 10.97 -11.44
C SER A 104 -37.79 11.14 -9.93
N SER A 105 -37.97 10.03 -9.20
CA SER A 105 -38.08 10.01 -7.73
C SER A 105 -37.48 8.74 -7.16
N PHE A 106 -36.73 8.89 -6.06
CA PHE A 106 -36.02 7.82 -5.35
C PHE A 106 -36.09 7.98 -3.81
N GLN A 107 -36.82 8.98 -3.31
CA GLN A 107 -36.94 9.28 -1.88
C GLN A 107 -37.75 8.23 -1.08
N PRO A 108 -38.88 7.69 -1.60
CA PRO A 108 -39.61 6.65 -0.89
C PRO A 108 -38.82 5.34 -0.73
N THR A 109 -37.89 5.06 -1.65
CA THR A 109 -37.03 3.87 -1.58
C THR A 109 -35.86 4.06 -0.64
N SER A 110 -35.27 5.27 -0.57
CA SER A 110 -34.20 5.54 0.39
C SER A 110 -34.65 5.32 1.82
N SER A 111 -35.89 5.68 2.19
CA SER A 111 -36.40 5.41 3.54
C SER A 111 -36.50 3.93 3.89
N GLY A 112 -36.63 3.04 2.90
CA GLY A 112 -36.64 1.59 3.14
C GLY A 112 -35.26 1.01 3.47
N TYR A 113 -34.19 1.58 2.91
CA TYR A 113 -32.82 1.06 3.05
C TYR A 113 -32.00 1.80 4.10
N TYR A 114 -32.23 3.10 4.23
CA TYR A 114 -31.50 3.99 5.13
C TYR A 114 -32.36 4.53 6.27
N GLY A 115 -33.64 4.14 6.36
CA GLY A 115 -34.54 4.68 7.38
C GLY A 115 -34.74 6.20 7.25
N ALA A 116 -34.86 6.88 8.39
CA ALA A 116 -35.01 8.34 8.44
C ALA A 116 -33.66 9.09 8.45
N GLU A 117 -32.58 8.46 7.99
CA GLU A 117 -31.22 9.02 8.03
C GLU A 117 -30.95 10.10 6.96
N LYS A 118 -30.02 11.01 7.27
CA LYS A 118 -29.40 11.89 6.27
C LYS A 118 -28.51 11.08 5.33
N ILE A 119 -28.97 10.80 4.11
CA ILE A 119 -28.25 9.96 3.15
C ILE A 119 -27.25 10.70 2.25
N TYR A 120 -26.83 11.91 2.61
CA TYR A 120 -25.84 12.67 1.84
C TYR A 120 -24.86 13.40 2.73
N SER A 121 -23.61 13.48 2.28
CA SER A 121 -22.64 14.40 2.83
C SER A 121 -22.84 15.77 2.19
N GLU A 122 -22.43 16.82 2.89
CA GLU A 122 -22.69 18.20 2.48
C GLU A 122 -21.48 19.10 2.72
N LYS A 123 -21.15 19.89 1.70
CA LYS A 123 -20.05 20.86 1.68
C LYS A 123 -20.62 22.26 1.84
N VAL A 124 -20.14 22.98 2.86
CA VAL A 124 -20.40 24.41 3.02
C VAL A 124 -19.18 25.15 2.49
N LEU A 125 -19.37 25.92 1.41
CA LEU A 125 -18.32 26.68 0.75
C LEU A 125 -18.24 28.11 1.28
N GLU A 126 -17.04 28.68 1.30
CA GLU A 126 -16.89 30.13 1.51
C GLU A 126 -17.52 30.92 0.35
N SER A 127 -17.99 32.13 0.65
CA SER A 127 -18.53 33.05 -0.36
C SER A 127 -17.40 33.77 -1.12
N SER A 128 -16.52 33.01 -1.79
CA SER A 128 -15.41 33.53 -2.58
C SER A 128 -15.26 32.79 -3.93
N PRO A 129 -14.61 33.39 -4.94
CA PRO A 129 -14.31 32.71 -6.20
C PRO A 129 -13.42 31.48 -6.06
N LEU A 130 -12.71 31.31 -4.92
CA LEU A 130 -11.84 30.17 -4.67
C LEU A 130 -12.63 28.90 -4.30
N ASN A 131 -13.91 29.03 -3.92
CA ASN A 131 -14.79 27.92 -3.53
C ASN A 131 -14.19 26.97 -2.49
N ARG A 132 -13.38 27.49 -1.55
CA ARG A 132 -12.82 26.67 -0.47
C ARG A 132 -13.90 26.28 0.53
N ILE A 133 -13.82 25.07 1.05
CA ILE A 133 -14.79 24.51 1.98
C ILE A 133 -14.49 24.99 3.38
N GLN A 134 -15.54 25.39 4.07
CA GLN A 134 -15.51 25.81 5.47
C GLN A 134 -16.01 24.70 6.38
N LYS A 135 -16.92 23.85 5.89
CA LYS A 135 -17.46 22.70 6.63
C LYS A 135 -17.74 21.53 5.70
N GLN A 136 -17.44 20.33 6.16
CA GLN A 136 -18.06 19.12 5.66
C GLN A 136 -18.96 18.50 6.74
N ILE A 137 -20.24 18.33 6.42
CA ILE A 137 -21.18 17.55 7.24
C ILE A 137 -21.28 16.15 6.63
N GLN A 138 -21.08 15.12 7.45
CA GLN A 138 -21.14 13.73 7.00
C GLN A 138 -22.58 13.21 6.86
N VAL A 139 -22.72 12.04 6.23
CA VAL A 139 -23.99 11.29 6.21
C VAL A 139 -24.39 10.83 7.62
N GLY A 140 -25.69 10.67 7.85
CA GLY A 140 -26.31 10.27 9.11
C GLY A 140 -26.76 11.45 9.98
N ASN A 141 -27.87 11.27 10.69
CA ASN A 141 -28.48 12.30 11.53
C ASN A 141 -27.58 12.68 12.71
N ASP A 142 -26.91 11.70 13.32
CA ASP A 142 -26.01 11.91 14.46
C ASP A 142 -24.79 12.78 14.08
N TRP A 143 -24.37 12.77 12.81
CA TRP A 143 -23.26 13.59 12.31
C TRP A 143 -23.69 14.98 11.81
N ALA A 144 -25.00 15.26 11.71
CA ALA A 144 -25.50 16.51 11.14
C ALA A 144 -25.00 17.76 11.92
N GLN A 145 -24.79 17.61 13.23
CA GLN A 145 -24.27 18.67 14.12
C GLN A 145 -22.78 18.49 14.47
N LYS A 146 -22.08 17.59 13.78
CA LYS A 146 -20.67 17.26 13.99
C LYS A 146 -19.85 17.44 12.69
N PRO A 147 -19.83 18.64 12.09
CA PRO A 147 -19.08 18.86 10.86
C PRO A 147 -17.57 18.85 11.12
N VAL A 148 -16.81 18.35 10.14
CA VAL A 148 -15.41 18.73 10.00
C VAL A 148 -15.38 20.19 9.56
N THR A 149 -14.55 21.02 10.18
CA THR A 149 -14.47 22.45 9.85
C THR A 149 -13.07 22.85 9.40
N PHE A 150 -13.01 23.81 8.48
CA PHE A 150 -11.78 24.28 7.87
C PHE A 150 -11.67 25.81 7.98
N SER A 151 -10.49 26.31 8.31
CA SER A 151 -10.16 27.73 8.24
C SER A 151 -8.89 27.96 7.44
N TYR A 152 -8.83 29.12 6.77
CA TYR A 152 -7.72 29.50 5.91
C TYR A 152 -7.25 30.89 6.26
N ASP A 153 -6.14 30.94 6.97
CA ASP A 153 -5.59 32.15 7.54
C ASP A 153 -4.13 32.32 7.09
N LEU A 154 -3.53 33.44 7.49
CA LEU A 154 -2.08 33.57 7.49
C LEU A 154 -1.58 33.40 8.91
N ASN A 155 -0.32 32.98 9.07
CA ASN A 155 0.27 32.88 10.40
C ASN A 155 0.29 34.23 11.13
N ILE A 156 -0.04 34.20 12.42
CA ILE A 156 -0.04 35.37 13.33
C ILE A 156 1.05 35.24 14.40
N ALA A 157 1.27 36.30 15.18
CA ALA A 157 2.32 36.34 16.19
C ALA A 157 2.19 35.20 17.22
N SER A 158 0.97 34.92 17.68
CA SER A 158 0.70 33.88 18.67
C SER A 158 0.89 32.46 18.15
N ASP A 159 0.99 32.25 16.83
CA ASP A 159 1.30 30.93 16.29
C ASP A 159 2.75 30.52 16.61
N ASN A 160 3.66 31.49 16.80
CA ASN A 160 5.05 31.25 17.18
C ASN A 160 5.73 30.11 16.38
N VAL A 161 5.55 30.11 15.05
CA VAL A 161 6.11 29.09 14.15
C VAL A 161 7.62 29.30 14.04
N GLN A 162 8.40 28.34 14.57
CA GLN A 162 9.86 28.44 14.54
C GLN A 162 10.38 28.29 13.11
N LYS A 163 11.43 29.04 12.77
CA LYS A 163 12.14 28.96 11.50
C LYS A 163 13.50 28.31 11.74
N TYR A 164 13.69 27.16 11.10
CA TYR A 164 14.97 26.51 10.99
C TYR A 164 15.53 26.71 9.59
N GLU A 165 16.85 26.86 9.48
CA GLU A 165 17.54 26.96 8.21
C GLU A 165 18.52 25.80 8.07
N ALA A 166 18.36 25.04 6.99
CA ALA A 166 19.33 24.03 6.57
C ALA A 166 20.28 24.68 5.55
N ILE A 167 21.55 24.82 5.91
CA ILE A 167 22.58 25.38 5.03
C ILE A 167 23.30 24.23 4.34
N ALA A 168 23.17 24.13 3.02
CA ALA A 168 23.81 23.10 2.22
C ALA A 168 25.25 23.49 1.84
N THR A 169 26.23 22.66 2.20
CA THR A 169 27.63 22.81 1.77
C THR A 169 28.01 21.64 0.87
N TRP A 170 28.61 21.94 -0.29
CA TRP A 170 29.10 20.89 -1.18
C TRP A 170 30.34 20.22 -0.58
N ASP A 171 30.20 18.95 -0.21
CA ASP A 171 31.30 18.08 0.15
C ASP A 171 31.91 17.50 -1.14
N THR A 172 33.10 17.99 -1.49
CA THR A 172 33.81 17.56 -2.71
C THR A 172 34.33 16.13 -2.61
N GLN A 173 34.69 15.67 -1.41
CA GLN A 173 35.20 14.32 -1.19
C GLN A 173 34.08 13.29 -1.33
N ASN A 174 32.93 13.56 -0.71
CA ASN A 174 31.79 12.64 -0.73
C ASN A 174 30.80 12.91 -1.87
N LYS A 175 31.01 13.96 -2.68
CA LYS A 175 30.18 14.34 -3.83
C LYS A 175 28.70 14.45 -3.46
N MET A 176 28.41 15.23 -2.43
CA MET A 176 27.06 15.47 -1.94
C MET A 176 26.96 16.79 -1.21
N TYR A 177 25.74 17.29 -1.03
CA TYR A 177 25.45 18.38 -0.11
C TYR A 177 25.32 17.83 1.31
N SER A 178 26.21 18.28 2.20
CA SER A 178 26.02 18.16 3.64
C SER A 178 25.16 19.31 4.12
N ASN A 179 24.25 19.06 5.06
CA ASN A 179 23.36 20.07 5.61
C ASN A 179 23.68 20.33 7.08
N VAL A 180 23.78 21.60 7.48
CA VAL A 180 23.85 22.03 8.89
C VAL A 180 22.53 22.70 9.25
N LEU A 181 21.90 22.26 10.34
CA LEU A 181 20.61 22.79 10.79
C LEU A 181 20.80 23.83 11.90
N ASN A 182 20.36 25.05 11.65
CA ASN A 182 20.40 26.15 12.61
C ASN A 182 19.00 26.54 13.08
N HIS A 183 18.89 26.87 14.38
CA HIS A 183 17.72 27.53 14.92
C HIS A 183 17.87 29.04 14.68
N THR A 184 17.00 29.68 13.88
CA THR A 184 17.26 31.06 13.42
C THR A 184 16.34 32.09 14.06
N GLN A 185 15.06 32.07 13.72
CA GLN A 185 14.06 33.07 14.09
C GLN A 185 12.66 32.49 14.11
N VAL A 186 11.67 33.28 14.49
CA VAL A 186 10.26 32.94 14.26
C VAL A 186 9.84 33.44 12.88
N TYR A 187 8.96 32.71 12.18
CA TYR A 187 8.39 33.21 10.93
C TYR A 187 7.61 34.51 11.17
N PRO A 188 7.89 35.59 10.40
CA PRO A 188 7.12 36.83 10.54
C PRO A 188 5.63 36.63 10.24
N ILE A 189 4.79 37.50 10.79
CA ILE A 189 3.34 37.52 10.55
C ILE A 189 3.07 37.60 9.04
N GLY A 190 2.10 36.84 8.55
CA GLY A 190 1.65 36.93 7.15
C GLY A 190 2.57 36.25 6.14
N LYS A 191 3.53 35.41 6.56
CA LYS A 191 4.51 34.76 5.67
C LYS A 191 4.19 33.30 5.32
N LEU A 192 3.39 32.64 6.13
CA LEU A 192 2.92 31.28 5.92
C LEU A 192 1.41 31.27 5.77
N TYR A 193 0.92 30.46 4.84
CA TYR A 193 -0.49 30.05 4.83
C TYR A 193 -0.72 29.12 6.01
N LYS A 194 -1.81 29.33 6.74
CA LYS A 194 -2.23 28.51 7.88
C LYS A 194 -3.59 27.90 7.55
N ASN A 195 -3.61 26.60 7.35
CA ASN A 195 -4.84 25.83 7.19
C ASN A 195 -5.17 25.17 8.52
N THR A 196 -6.38 25.35 9.02
CA THR A 196 -6.86 24.67 10.25
C THR A 196 -7.91 23.65 9.86
N THR A 197 -7.80 22.43 10.38
CA THR A 197 -8.84 21.40 10.32
C THR A 197 -9.27 21.04 11.74
N ILE A 198 -10.57 21.02 11.98
CA ILE A 198 -11.18 20.50 13.22
C ILE A 198 -12.02 19.29 12.83
N ASP A 199 -11.71 18.11 13.38
CA ASP A 199 -12.47 16.88 13.11
C ASP A 199 -13.84 16.88 13.80
N GLU A 200 -14.64 15.83 13.54
CA GLU A 200 -15.99 15.69 14.09
C GLU A 200 -16.04 15.64 15.63
N ASP A 201 -14.91 15.32 16.29
CA ASP A 201 -14.77 15.22 17.74
C ASP A 201 -14.10 16.46 18.37
N GLY A 202 -13.72 17.45 17.56
CA GLY A 202 -13.16 18.72 18.02
C GLY A 202 -11.63 18.78 18.07
N ASN A 203 -10.93 17.73 17.62
CA ASN A 203 -9.48 17.70 17.56
C ASN A 203 -8.97 18.65 16.47
N LYS A 204 -7.99 19.49 16.79
CA LYS A 204 -7.49 20.54 15.89
C LYS A 204 -6.12 20.20 15.32
N THR A 205 -6.00 20.31 14.01
CA THR A 205 -4.74 20.23 13.27
C THR A 205 -4.52 21.54 12.51
N PHE A 206 -3.30 22.06 12.56
CA PHE A 206 -2.86 23.21 11.79
C PHE A 206 -1.76 22.79 10.83
N GLU A 207 -1.86 23.22 9.58
CA GLU A 207 -0.83 23.05 8.56
C GLU A 207 -0.33 24.43 8.13
N PHE A 208 0.98 24.64 8.21
CA PHE A 208 1.62 25.86 7.77
C PHE A 208 2.41 25.60 6.48
N LYS A 209 2.11 26.36 5.41
CA LYS A 209 2.80 26.25 4.11
C LYS A 209 3.49 27.56 3.74
N ASN A 210 4.63 27.46 3.08
CA ASN A 210 5.30 28.64 2.51
C ASN A 210 4.69 29.05 1.15
N GLY A 211 5.20 30.12 0.55
CA GLY A 211 4.75 30.62 -0.76
C GLY A 211 5.00 29.68 -1.95
N LYS A 212 5.79 28.60 -1.77
CA LYS A 212 6.04 27.55 -2.77
C LYS A 212 5.14 26.32 -2.57
N ASN A 213 4.15 26.41 -1.67
CA ASN A 213 3.27 25.31 -1.28
C ASN A 213 3.98 24.12 -0.62
N GLN A 214 5.18 24.34 -0.07
CA GLN A 214 5.85 23.35 0.77
C GLN A 214 5.30 23.44 2.20
N THR A 215 4.91 22.31 2.77
CA THR A 215 4.53 22.20 4.19
C THR A 215 5.75 22.48 5.04
N ILE A 216 5.66 23.42 5.97
CA ILE A 216 6.73 23.81 6.90
C ILE A 216 6.51 23.19 8.27
N LEU A 217 5.26 23.17 8.74
CA LEU A 217 4.87 22.65 10.04
C LEU A 217 3.49 21.99 9.94
N ILE A 218 3.38 20.78 10.48
CA ILE A 218 2.10 20.19 10.88
C ILE A 218 2.06 20.22 12.40
N ARG A 219 1.04 20.89 12.95
CA ARG A 219 0.85 21.07 14.39
C ARG A 219 -0.48 20.46 14.81
N LYS A 220 -0.45 19.53 15.75
CA LYS A 220 -1.66 18.98 16.39
C LYS A 220 -1.85 19.56 17.78
N MET A 221 -3.05 20.04 18.09
CA MET A 221 -3.38 20.58 19.41
C MET A 221 -3.64 19.46 20.40
N LEU A 222 -2.87 19.41 21.48
CA LEU A 222 -3.05 18.44 22.56
C LEU A 222 -4.03 18.96 23.61
N HIS A 223 -3.77 20.20 24.03
CA HIS A 223 -4.58 21.01 24.95
C HIS A 223 -4.47 22.49 24.52
N ALA A 224 -5.18 23.40 25.21
CA ALA A 224 -5.24 24.82 24.83
C ALA A 224 -3.86 25.50 24.64
N THR A 225 -2.82 25.02 25.31
CA THR A 225 -1.46 25.59 25.29
C THR A 225 -0.37 24.61 24.88
N GLN A 226 -0.71 23.37 24.52
CA GLN A 226 0.27 22.32 24.22
C GLN A 226 0.04 21.74 22.81
N TYR A 227 1.13 21.58 22.07
CA TYR A 227 1.12 21.21 20.66
C TYR A 227 2.14 20.13 20.35
N ALA A 228 1.78 19.19 19.47
CA ALA A 228 2.71 18.28 18.83
C ALA A 228 3.10 18.81 17.44
N ASP A 229 4.34 19.31 17.33
CA ASP A 229 4.85 20.00 16.14
C ASP A 229 5.79 19.12 15.31
N THR A 230 5.47 18.91 14.04
CA THR A 230 6.38 18.24 13.09
C THR A 230 6.83 19.23 12.02
N TYR A 231 8.11 19.59 12.02
CA TYR A 231 8.66 20.53 11.03
C TYR A 231 9.30 19.80 9.84
N TYR A 232 9.15 20.39 8.66
CA TYR A 232 9.73 19.93 7.40
C TYR A 232 10.66 21.02 6.88
N ILE A 233 11.97 20.73 6.87
CA ILE A 233 12.99 21.73 6.60
C ILE A 233 13.59 21.48 5.23
N TYR A 234 13.52 22.50 4.38
CA TYR A 234 14.08 22.50 3.05
C TYR A 234 15.36 23.33 3.01
N ASN A 235 16.36 22.89 2.26
CA ASN A 235 17.56 23.68 2.00
C ASN A 235 17.32 24.71 0.88
N GLU A 236 18.35 25.49 0.54
CA GLU A 236 18.30 26.54 -0.49
C GLU A 236 18.01 26.02 -1.92
N TYR A 237 18.10 24.71 -2.13
CA TYR A 237 17.79 24.03 -3.41
C TYR A 237 16.38 23.42 -3.42
N ASP A 238 15.52 23.76 -2.46
CA ASP A 238 14.16 23.22 -2.30
C ASP A 238 14.10 21.70 -2.01
N GLN A 239 15.21 21.11 -1.55
CA GLN A 239 15.28 19.70 -1.16
C GLN A 239 14.91 19.54 0.32
N LEU A 240 14.10 18.53 0.66
CA LEU A 240 13.78 18.22 2.06
C LEU A 240 15.04 17.68 2.76
N ALA A 241 15.66 18.47 3.64
CA ALA A 241 16.90 18.11 4.32
C ALA A 241 16.66 17.44 5.68
N PHE A 242 15.64 17.89 6.41
CA PHE A 242 15.31 17.37 7.74
C PHE A 242 13.80 17.27 7.96
N VAL A 243 13.37 16.28 8.75
CA VAL A 243 12.06 16.28 9.40
C VAL A 243 12.26 16.17 10.91
N ILE A 244 11.78 17.18 11.62
CA ILE A 244 11.92 17.34 13.07
C ILE A 244 10.64 16.81 13.72
N SER A 245 10.76 15.80 14.59
CA SER A 245 9.62 15.22 15.32
C SER A 245 9.15 16.13 16.47
N PRO A 246 7.93 15.92 17.03
CA PRO A 246 7.40 16.72 18.14
C PRO A 246 8.33 16.92 19.33
N LYS A 247 8.98 15.85 19.81
CA LYS A 247 9.94 15.93 20.93
C LYS A 247 11.18 16.71 20.55
N SER A 248 11.69 16.49 19.33
CA SER A 248 12.81 17.26 18.81
C SER A 248 12.47 18.73 18.65
N SER A 249 11.23 19.08 18.31
CA SER A 249 10.81 20.48 18.21
C SER A 249 10.89 21.18 19.58
N ILE A 250 10.51 20.49 20.65
CA ILE A 250 10.63 21.02 22.02
C ILE A 250 12.11 21.18 22.38
N GLU A 251 12.93 20.15 22.20
CA GLU A 251 14.36 20.21 22.54
C GLU A 251 15.10 21.26 21.69
N ALA A 252 14.85 21.30 20.38
CA ALA A 252 15.45 22.28 19.46
C ALA A 252 15.04 23.72 19.79
N SER A 253 13.82 23.94 20.32
CA SER A 253 13.37 25.29 20.72
C SER A 253 14.12 25.85 21.94
N SER A 254 14.75 24.98 22.74
CA SER A 254 15.59 25.39 23.88
C SER A 254 17.00 25.85 23.48
N ILE A 255 17.40 25.58 22.23
CA ILE A 255 18.69 25.98 21.68
C ILE A 255 18.65 27.47 21.34
N ALA A 256 19.70 28.20 21.73
CA ALA A 256 19.79 29.65 21.49
C ALA A 256 19.63 29.99 20.00
N MET A 257 18.88 31.06 19.71
CA MET A 257 18.74 31.57 18.34
C MET A 257 20.11 31.89 17.73
N GLY A 258 20.31 31.50 16.48
CA GLY A 258 21.59 31.57 15.76
C GLY A 258 22.53 30.40 16.02
N ALA A 259 22.24 29.50 16.96
CA ALA A 259 23.05 28.32 17.21
C ALA A 259 22.63 27.11 16.36
N GLN A 260 23.62 26.24 16.10
CA GLN A 260 23.42 24.96 15.44
C GLN A 260 22.68 24.00 16.36
N ILE A 261 21.74 23.23 15.81
CA ILE A 261 21.09 22.14 16.53
C ILE A 261 22.12 21.01 16.77
N PRO A 262 22.33 20.57 18.02
CA PRO A 262 23.28 19.50 18.33
C PRO A 262 22.98 18.18 17.60
N ASP A 263 24.04 17.50 17.16
CA ASP A 263 23.93 16.19 16.48
C ASP A 263 23.23 15.13 17.34
N THR A 264 23.29 15.23 18.66
CA THR A 264 22.56 14.31 19.56
C THR A 264 21.05 14.38 19.33
N ILE A 265 20.48 15.58 19.24
CA ILE A 265 19.05 15.80 18.94
C ILE A 265 18.72 15.30 17.53
N LEU A 266 19.56 15.65 16.55
CA LEU A 266 19.35 15.25 15.15
C LEU A 266 19.37 13.73 14.99
N ASN A 267 20.31 13.04 15.65
CA ASN A 267 20.48 11.61 15.54
C ASN A 267 19.40 10.83 16.28
N ASP A 268 18.92 11.33 17.41
CA ASP A 268 17.94 10.61 18.24
C ASP A 268 16.49 10.78 17.74
N TYR A 269 16.17 11.90 17.09
CA TYR A 269 14.78 12.28 16.84
C TYR A 269 14.45 12.80 15.44
N CYS A 270 15.44 13.09 14.58
CA CYS A 270 15.19 13.68 13.26
C CYS A 270 15.44 12.68 12.12
N TYR A 271 14.65 12.81 11.05
CA TYR A 271 14.99 12.24 9.75
C TYR A 271 15.94 13.21 9.04
N GLN A 272 16.99 12.69 8.42
CA GLN A 272 18.02 13.51 7.77
C GLN A 272 18.27 12.99 6.36
N TYR A 273 18.43 13.91 5.41
CA TYR A 273 18.56 13.62 3.97
C TYR A 273 19.70 14.41 3.35
N ARG A 274 20.44 13.76 2.45
CA ARG A 274 21.53 14.37 1.69
C ARG A 274 21.43 14.00 0.22
N TYR A 275 21.68 14.98 -0.63
CA TYR A 275 21.51 14.87 -2.07
C TYR A 275 22.82 15.14 -2.80
N ASP A 276 22.99 14.55 -3.98
CA ASP A 276 24.09 14.91 -4.87
C ASP A 276 23.76 16.16 -5.72
N SER A 277 24.69 16.56 -6.60
CA SER A 277 24.53 17.69 -7.51
C SER A 277 23.46 17.49 -8.59
N ARG A 278 22.83 16.30 -8.64
CA ARG A 278 21.74 15.93 -9.56
C ARG A 278 20.40 15.80 -8.83
N ASN A 279 20.31 16.27 -7.58
CA ASN A 279 19.12 16.15 -6.71
C ASN A 279 18.71 14.71 -6.40
N ARG A 280 19.62 13.73 -6.47
CA ARG A 280 19.34 12.34 -6.10
C ARG A 280 19.66 12.13 -4.62
N LEU A 281 18.80 11.44 -3.88
CA LEU A 281 19.04 11.12 -2.47
C LEU A 281 20.19 10.10 -2.37
N VAL A 282 21.32 10.51 -1.79
CA VAL A 282 22.54 9.66 -1.70
C VAL A 282 22.87 9.20 -0.30
N GLU A 283 22.34 9.88 0.72
CA GLU A 283 22.36 9.39 2.09
C GLU A 283 21.06 9.74 2.80
N LYS A 284 20.59 8.84 3.66
CA LYS A 284 19.50 9.11 4.60
C LYS A 284 19.81 8.56 5.98
N LYS A 285 19.19 9.14 7.00
CA LYS A 285 19.30 8.70 8.38
C LYS A 285 17.94 8.78 9.06
N LEU A 286 17.55 7.71 9.74
CA LEU A 286 16.33 7.65 10.54
C LEU A 286 16.65 7.94 12.01
N PRO A 287 15.68 8.43 12.80
CA PRO A 287 15.87 8.64 14.23
C PRO A 287 16.36 7.38 14.96
N GLY A 288 17.48 7.46 15.67
CA GLY A 288 18.08 6.35 16.43
C GLY A 288 18.81 5.30 15.58
N LYS A 289 18.94 5.52 14.26
CA LYS A 289 19.61 4.62 13.29
C LYS A 289 20.84 5.29 12.66
N GLY A 290 21.83 4.51 12.24
CA GLY A 290 22.98 4.97 11.45
C GLY A 290 22.63 5.44 10.04
N TRP A 291 23.63 5.92 9.30
CA TRP A 291 23.42 6.38 7.92
C TRP A 291 23.22 5.21 6.97
N GLU A 292 22.32 5.40 6.02
CA GLU A 292 22.15 4.56 4.85
C GLU A 292 22.66 5.29 3.62
N HIS A 293 23.44 4.61 2.80
CA HIS A 293 24.11 5.16 1.64
C HIS A 293 23.54 4.57 0.35
N MET A 294 23.39 5.40 -0.68
CA MET A 294 22.91 5.02 -2.01
C MET A 294 23.92 5.40 -3.08
N VAL A 295 24.03 4.55 -4.11
CA VAL A 295 24.90 4.78 -5.28
C VAL A 295 24.14 4.46 -6.55
N TYR A 296 24.21 5.38 -7.52
CA TYR A 296 23.44 5.31 -8.76
C TYR A 296 24.34 5.18 -9.99
N ASP A 297 23.85 4.52 -11.03
CA ASP A 297 24.53 4.46 -12.32
C ASP A 297 24.26 5.68 -13.22
N LYS A 298 24.72 5.62 -14.47
CA LYS A 298 24.52 6.67 -15.48
C LYS A 298 23.05 6.93 -15.83
N ALA A 299 22.18 5.94 -15.66
CA ALA A 299 20.74 6.04 -15.93
C ALA A 299 19.93 6.41 -14.67
N ASP A 300 20.59 6.85 -13.61
CA ASP A 300 19.97 7.23 -12.33
C ASP A 300 19.27 6.06 -11.62
N ARG A 301 19.68 4.83 -11.93
CA ARG A 301 19.16 3.63 -11.27
C ARG A 301 20.02 3.34 -10.04
N LEU A 302 19.36 3.03 -8.93
CA LEU A 302 20.03 2.60 -7.71
C LEU A 302 20.73 1.26 -7.94
N ILE A 303 22.06 1.26 -7.79
CA ILE A 303 22.89 0.05 -7.95
C ILE A 303 23.32 -0.48 -6.59
N PHE A 304 23.77 0.38 -5.68
CA PHE A 304 24.25 -0.05 -4.37
C PHE A 304 23.52 0.63 -3.22
N THR A 305 23.21 -0.15 -2.19
CA THR A 305 22.79 0.34 -0.88
C THR A 305 23.61 -0.29 0.23
N GLN A 306 23.81 0.47 1.30
CA GLN A 306 24.57 0.03 2.47
C GLN A 306 24.06 0.77 3.69
N ASP A 307 23.70 0.01 4.73
CA ASP A 307 23.42 0.55 6.05
C ASP A 307 24.69 0.56 6.92
N GLU A 308 24.57 1.08 8.14
CA GLU A 308 25.70 1.26 9.04
C GLU A 308 26.37 -0.05 9.48
N VAL A 309 25.58 -1.13 9.66
CA VAL A 309 26.11 -2.44 10.07
C VAL A 309 26.85 -3.11 8.90
N MET A 310 26.29 -3.03 7.69
CA MET A 310 26.95 -3.51 6.47
C MET A 310 28.22 -2.70 6.15
N ARG A 311 28.20 -1.38 6.39
CA ARG A 311 29.34 -0.49 6.22
C ARG A 311 30.52 -0.88 7.10
N ALA A 312 30.27 -1.17 8.37
CA ALA A 312 31.28 -1.66 9.29
C ALA A 312 31.93 -2.98 8.82
N SER A 313 31.23 -3.75 7.97
CA SER A 313 31.71 -5.01 7.37
C SER A 313 32.24 -4.86 5.94
N GLY A 314 32.25 -3.65 5.36
CA GLY A 314 32.67 -3.40 3.97
C GLY A 314 31.76 -4.02 2.91
N LYS A 315 30.47 -4.25 3.23
CA LYS A 315 29.50 -4.94 2.35
C LYS A 315 28.48 -3.99 1.76
N TRP A 316 28.14 -4.18 0.50
CA TRP A 316 27.09 -3.43 -0.20
C TRP A 316 26.06 -4.39 -0.77
N LEU A 317 24.77 -4.09 -0.56
CA LEU A 317 23.72 -4.68 -1.38
C LEU A 317 23.86 -4.12 -2.79
N PHE A 318 23.72 -4.98 -3.80
CA PHE A 318 23.73 -4.55 -5.19
C PHE A 318 22.46 -5.00 -5.93
N THR A 319 22.10 -4.21 -6.94
CA THR A 319 21.06 -4.53 -7.92
C THR A 319 21.60 -4.37 -9.33
N LYS A 320 21.43 -5.39 -10.16
CA LYS A 320 21.74 -5.37 -11.60
C LYS A 320 20.47 -5.46 -12.42
N TYR A 321 20.51 -4.80 -13.57
CA TYR A 321 19.37 -4.63 -14.45
C TYR A 321 19.63 -5.20 -15.83
N ASP A 322 18.57 -5.52 -16.56
CA ASP A 322 18.65 -5.78 -18.00
C ASP A 322 18.57 -4.49 -18.83
N SER A 323 18.54 -4.65 -20.16
CA SER A 323 18.44 -3.53 -21.11
C SER A 323 17.14 -2.74 -21.03
N PHE A 324 16.11 -3.28 -20.38
CA PHE A 324 14.81 -2.63 -20.19
C PHE A 324 14.68 -2.01 -18.79
N GLY A 325 15.73 -2.08 -17.97
CA GLY A 325 15.70 -1.55 -16.61
C GLY A 325 14.96 -2.45 -15.61
N ARG A 326 14.74 -3.73 -15.94
CA ARG A 326 14.13 -4.71 -15.01
C ARG A 326 15.22 -5.32 -14.12
N VAL A 327 14.91 -5.53 -12.84
CA VAL A 327 15.85 -6.12 -11.86
C VAL A 327 16.07 -7.60 -12.19
N ILE A 328 17.30 -8.00 -12.47
CA ILE A 328 17.65 -9.37 -12.86
C ILE A 328 18.53 -10.11 -11.86
N ILE A 329 19.36 -9.39 -11.10
CA ILE A 329 20.24 -10.00 -10.08
C ILE A 329 20.32 -9.04 -8.90
N THR A 330 20.06 -9.55 -7.70
CA THR A 330 20.42 -8.86 -6.45
C THR A 330 21.44 -9.68 -5.68
N GLY A 331 22.26 -9.03 -4.86
CA GLY A 331 23.28 -9.73 -4.09
C GLY A 331 24.07 -8.83 -3.15
N ILE A 332 25.17 -9.36 -2.63
CA ILE A 332 26.14 -8.60 -1.82
C ILE A 332 27.48 -8.61 -2.54
N VAL A 333 28.13 -7.46 -2.54
CA VAL A 333 29.51 -7.27 -3.02
C VAL A 333 30.33 -6.61 -1.92
N THR A 334 31.62 -6.90 -1.87
CA THR A 334 32.54 -6.15 -1.02
C THR A 334 32.91 -4.83 -1.70
N GLY A 335 33.07 -3.77 -0.91
CA GLY A 335 33.34 -2.44 -1.47
C GLY A 335 33.96 -1.47 -0.46
N SER A 336 34.31 -0.30 -0.97
CA SER A 336 34.85 0.82 -0.18
C SER A 336 33.72 1.78 0.23
N TYR A 337 34.09 3.00 0.63
CA TYR A 337 33.19 4.11 0.92
C TYR A 337 32.32 4.50 -0.29
N ARG A 338 31.16 5.11 -0.01
CA ARG A 338 30.15 5.50 -1.02
C ARG A 338 30.74 6.28 -2.21
N ALA A 339 31.63 7.24 -1.94
CA ALA A 339 32.22 8.08 -2.98
C ALA A 339 33.03 7.27 -4.01
N ASP A 340 33.81 6.29 -3.53
CA ASP A 340 34.59 5.39 -4.38
C ASP A 340 33.67 4.50 -5.22
N MET A 341 32.64 3.94 -4.58
CA MET A 341 31.62 3.14 -5.26
C MET A 341 30.90 3.96 -6.33
N GLN A 342 30.57 5.23 -6.04
CA GLN A 342 29.96 6.14 -7.01
C GLN A 342 30.91 6.47 -8.17
N ASN A 343 32.21 6.68 -7.90
CA ASN A 343 33.21 6.92 -8.94
C ASN A 343 33.38 5.74 -9.89
N MET A 344 33.29 4.51 -9.36
CA MET A 344 33.41 3.28 -10.14
C MET A 344 32.31 3.16 -11.20
N ILE A 345 31.08 3.63 -10.93
CA ILE A 345 29.92 3.37 -11.80
C ILE A 345 29.20 4.59 -12.38
N ALA A 346 29.52 5.82 -11.94
CA ALA A 346 28.77 7.02 -12.32
C ALA A 346 28.58 7.21 -13.84
N ASN A 347 29.59 6.82 -14.63
CA ASN A 347 29.59 6.97 -16.09
C ASN A 347 29.23 5.67 -16.83
N ASN A 348 28.96 4.59 -16.10
CA ASN A 348 28.65 3.28 -16.65
C ASN A 348 27.14 3.04 -16.62
N LEU A 349 26.64 2.35 -17.64
CA LEU A 349 25.28 1.84 -17.66
C LEU A 349 25.33 0.38 -17.21
N ILE A 350 24.90 0.12 -15.98
CA ILE A 350 25.06 -1.21 -15.36
C ILE A 350 23.96 -2.13 -15.89
N ILE A 351 24.26 -2.84 -16.98
CA ILE A 351 23.34 -3.78 -17.64
C ILE A 351 24.03 -5.13 -17.81
N GLU A 352 23.27 -6.20 -17.58
CA GLU A 352 23.65 -7.56 -17.97
C GLU A 352 22.65 -8.12 -18.99
N SER A 353 23.10 -9.10 -19.78
CA SER A 353 22.29 -9.75 -20.80
C SER A 353 22.18 -11.25 -20.52
N ARG A 354 21.13 -11.89 -21.04
CA ARG A 354 20.98 -13.35 -20.94
C ARG A 354 22.20 -14.05 -21.55
N ASN A 355 22.74 -15.01 -20.81
CA ASN A 355 23.87 -15.83 -21.26
C ASN A 355 23.70 -17.24 -20.67
N ALA A 356 23.46 -18.23 -21.53
CA ALA A 356 23.22 -19.61 -21.09
C ALA A 356 24.42 -20.24 -20.37
N ALA A 357 25.66 -19.89 -20.76
CA ALA A 357 26.85 -20.35 -20.05
C ALA A 357 26.93 -19.72 -18.66
N GLY A 358 26.63 -18.41 -18.58
CA GLY A 358 26.46 -17.69 -17.33
C GLY A 358 27.69 -17.74 -16.42
N PHE A 359 27.45 -17.70 -15.12
CA PHE A 359 28.45 -17.94 -14.07
C PHE A 359 27.81 -18.69 -12.88
N THR A 360 28.63 -19.27 -12.00
CA THR A 360 28.11 -20.00 -10.82
C THR A 360 28.48 -19.27 -9.53
N LYS A 361 27.51 -19.09 -8.64
CA LYS A 361 27.70 -18.50 -7.30
C LYS A 361 26.71 -19.09 -6.30
N ASN A 362 27.14 -19.33 -5.06
CA ASN A 362 26.33 -19.98 -4.00
C ASN A 362 25.65 -21.28 -4.48
N GLY A 363 26.37 -22.12 -5.22
CA GLY A 363 25.85 -23.38 -5.76
C GLY A 363 24.83 -23.25 -6.91
N MET A 364 24.52 -22.03 -7.36
CA MET A 364 23.54 -21.76 -8.41
C MET A 364 24.21 -21.21 -9.68
N GLN A 365 23.87 -21.79 -10.84
CA GLN A 365 24.26 -21.22 -12.14
C GLN A 365 23.31 -20.06 -12.49
N VAL A 366 23.86 -18.86 -12.67
CA VAL A 366 23.14 -17.65 -13.06
C VAL A 366 23.29 -17.46 -14.58
N GLN A 367 22.20 -17.56 -15.34
CA GLN A 367 22.20 -17.48 -16.81
C GLN A 367 22.12 -16.04 -17.34
N TYR A 368 22.97 -15.17 -16.80
CA TYR A 368 23.22 -13.80 -17.23
C TYR A 368 24.72 -13.54 -17.32
N THR A 369 25.12 -12.50 -18.04
CA THR A 369 26.48 -11.97 -17.97
C THR A 369 26.77 -11.38 -16.57
N ASN A 370 28.05 -11.22 -16.26
CA ASN A 370 28.53 -10.60 -15.02
C ASN A 370 29.66 -9.62 -15.34
N ASN A 371 29.40 -8.69 -16.26
CA ASN A 371 30.42 -7.81 -16.83
C ASN A 371 30.80 -6.66 -15.90
N HIS A 372 29.93 -6.28 -14.97
CA HIS A 372 30.16 -5.17 -14.05
C HIS A 372 30.45 -5.69 -12.64
N PHE A 373 31.53 -5.23 -12.00
CA PHE A 373 31.93 -5.62 -10.64
C PHE A 373 31.78 -7.15 -10.36
N PRO A 374 32.52 -8.01 -11.10
CA PRO A 374 32.27 -9.45 -11.15
C PRO A 374 32.53 -10.20 -9.84
N TYR A 375 33.21 -9.56 -8.87
CA TYR A 375 33.61 -10.15 -7.60
C TYR A 375 32.47 -10.17 -6.57
N LEU A 376 31.40 -10.91 -6.86
CA LEU A 376 30.23 -11.01 -5.98
C LEU A 376 30.58 -11.79 -4.71
N GLU A 377 30.16 -11.31 -3.53
CA GLU A 377 30.23 -12.08 -2.28
C GLU A 377 29.11 -13.13 -2.26
N THR A 378 27.88 -12.72 -2.59
CA THR A 378 26.72 -13.61 -2.70
C THR A 378 25.73 -13.11 -3.74
N VAL A 379 24.97 -14.02 -4.33
CA VAL A 379 23.73 -13.71 -5.07
C VAL A 379 22.55 -14.02 -4.17
N LEU A 380 21.62 -13.08 -4.07
CA LEU A 380 20.42 -13.18 -3.24
C LEU A 380 19.20 -13.59 -4.05
N SER A 381 19.03 -13.01 -5.23
CA SER A 381 17.95 -13.38 -6.15
C SER A 381 18.35 -13.23 -7.61
N VAL A 382 17.69 -13.98 -8.48
CA VAL A 382 17.79 -13.86 -9.94
C VAL A 382 16.41 -13.90 -10.55
N ASN A 383 16.07 -12.90 -11.39
CA ASN A 383 14.79 -12.84 -12.09
C ASN A 383 14.98 -13.04 -13.59
N TYR A 384 14.10 -13.83 -14.19
CA TYR A 384 14.07 -14.10 -15.61
C TYR A 384 12.77 -13.61 -16.21
N TYR A 385 12.91 -12.90 -17.32
CA TYR A 385 11.82 -12.39 -18.12
C TYR A 385 11.87 -12.97 -19.53
N ASP A 386 10.76 -12.83 -20.25
CA ASP A 386 10.59 -13.13 -21.68
C ASP A 386 10.68 -14.61 -22.07
N THR A 387 11.73 -15.31 -21.65
CA THR A 387 12.06 -16.70 -22.02
C THR A 387 12.49 -17.50 -20.80
N TYR A 388 11.95 -18.71 -20.65
CA TYR A 388 12.33 -19.59 -19.55
C TYR A 388 13.79 -20.06 -19.71
N PRO A 389 14.67 -19.88 -18.71
CA PRO A 389 16.01 -20.45 -18.75
C PRO A 389 15.95 -21.97 -18.80
N THR A 390 16.99 -22.62 -19.33
CA THR A 390 17.07 -24.08 -19.36
C THR A 390 17.93 -24.58 -18.20
N TYR A 391 17.30 -25.22 -17.22
CA TYR A 391 17.99 -25.90 -16.11
C TYR A 391 17.58 -27.37 -16.04
N SER A 392 18.44 -28.21 -15.46
CA SER A 392 18.16 -29.63 -15.22
C SER A 392 17.00 -29.87 -14.25
N PHE A 393 16.75 -28.93 -13.34
CA PHE A 393 15.66 -28.98 -12.37
C PHE A 393 14.35 -28.38 -12.88
N ASN A 394 14.30 -27.88 -14.12
CA ASN A 394 13.07 -27.28 -14.64
C ASN A 394 11.93 -28.30 -14.64
N PRO A 395 10.74 -27.92 -14.15
CA PRO A 395 9.57 -28.76 -14.36
C PRO A 395 9.24 -28.83 -15.85
N SER A 396 8.54 -29.89 -16.25
CA SER A 396 8.02 -29.97 -17.61
C SER A 396 7.07 -28.81 -17.89
N PHE A 397 7.31 -28.08 -19.00
CA PHE A 397 6.46 -26.97 -19.38
C PHE A 397 5.02 -27.48 -19.67
N PRO A 398 4.00 -27.01 -18.93
CA PRO A 398 2.64 -27.49 -19.12
C PRO A 398 2.10 -26.98 -20.46
N LYS A 399 1.61 -27.87 -21.33
CA LYS A 399 0.98 -27.47 -22.62
C LYS A 399 -0.37 -26.76 -22.45
N SER A 400 -1.07 -27.11 -21.36
CA SER A 400 -2.32 -26.51 -20.96
C SER A 400 -2.48 -26.65 -19.45
N ILE A 401 -3.16 -25.71 -18.81
CA ILE A 401 -3.54 -25.77 -17.40
C ILE A 401 -5.07 -25.65 -17.34
N LEU A 402 -5.73 -26.64 -16.74
CA LEU A 402 -7.20 -26.72 -16.64
C LEU A 402 -7.93 -26.46 -17.97
N GLY A 403 -7.40 -26.99 -19.08
CA GLY A 403 -7.95 -26.83 -20.43
C GLY A 403 -7.57 -25.54 -21.15
N VAL A 404 -6.91 -24.58 -20.48
CA VAL A 404 -6.43 -23.33 -21.09
C VAL A 404 -5.02 -23.53 -21.63
N THR A 405 -4.81 -23.17 -22.91
CA THR A 405 -3.47 -23.20 -23.53
C THR A 405 -2.55 -22.20 -22.84
N THR A 406 -1.36 -22.67 -22.46
CA THR A 406 -0.30 -21.84 -21.87
C THR A 406 0.45 -21.06 -22.95
N LEU A 407 0.74 -19.80 -22.63
CA LEU A 407 1.50 -18.89 -23.46
C LEU A 407 2.98 -19.31 -23.47
N LYS A 408 3.57 -19.38 -24.66
CA LYS A 408 4.97 -19.76 -24.87
C LYS A 408 5.86 -18.54 -25.07
N ASP A 409 7.15 -18.75 -24.98
CA ASP A 409 8.20 -17.78 -25.31
C ASP A 409 8.34 -17.54 -26.82
N ILE A 410 8.08 -18.57 -27.63
CA ILE A 410 7.99 -18.45 -29.09
C ILE A 410 6.73 -17.67 -29.47
N VAL A 411 6.91 -16.64 -30.30
CA VAL A 411 5.83 -15.83 -30.85
C VAL A 411 4.87 -16.72 -31.63
N SER A 412 3.64 -16.82 -31.14
CA SER A 412 2.56 -17.52 -31.82
C SER A 412 2.18 -16.83 -33.14
N SER A 413 1.43 -17.53 -33.99
CA SER A 413 0.87 -16.94 -35.23
C SER A 413 0.00 -15.71 -34.98
N ALA A 414 -0.57 -15.58 -33.77
CA ALA A 414 -1.33 -14.41 -33.34
C ALA A 414 -0.46 -13.27 -32.75
N GLY A 415 0.87 -13.36 -32.86
CA GLY A 415 1.79 -12.35 -32.35
C GLY A 415 1.99 -12.35 -30.83
N LYS A 416 1.46 -13.36 -30.12
CA LYS A 416 1.50 -13.45 -28.65
C LYS A 416 2.66 -14.32 -28.16
N SER A 417 3.35 -13.89 -27.11
CA SER A 417 4.42 -14.62 -26.41
C SER A 417 4.58 -14.11 -24.98
N THR A 418 5.42 -14.76 -24.18
CA THR A 418 5.80 -14.29 -22.83
C THR A 418 6.76 -13.09 -22.83
N ARG A 419 7.11 -12.51 -23.99
CA ARG A 419 7.92 -11.27 -24.06
C ARG A 419 7.27 -10.15 -23.23
N GLY A 420 8.06 -9.53 -22.38
CA GLY A 420 7.66 -8.52 -21.41
C GLY A 420 7.31 -9.08 -20.02
N LEU A 421 7.05 -10.38 -19.89
CA LEU A 421 6.53 -10.97 -18.66
C LEU A 421 7.64 -11.62 -17.80
N PRO A 422 7.55 -11.57 -16.46
CA PRO A 422 8.39 -12.40 -15.59
C PRO A 422 8.00 -13.87 -15.74
N VAL A 423 8.96 -14.75 -15.94
CA VAL A 423 8.70 -16.18 -16.19
C VAL A 423 9.24 -17.07 -15.09
N MET A 424 10.31 -16.65 -14.42
CA MET A 424 10.95 -17.42 -13.36
C MET A 424 11.74 -16.52 -12.40
N SER A 425 11.80 -16.90 -11.13
CA SER A 425 12.69 -16.30 -10.14
C SER A 425 13.42 -17.37 -9.33
N LEU A 426 14.69 -17.14 -9.03
CA LEU A 426 15.50 -17.92 -8.11
C LEU A 426 15.75 -17.08 -6.87
N ILE A 427 15.40 -17.60 -5.69
CA ILE A 427 15.54 -16.87 -4.42
C ILE A 427 16.33 -17.73 -3.45
N LYS A 428 17.46 -17.18 -2.98
CA LYS A 428 18.33 -17.85 -2.01
C LYS A 428 17.77 -17.69 -0.61
N ASN A 429 17.92 -18.71 0.22
CA ASN A 429 17.86 -18.59 1.67
C ASN A 429 19.11 -17.86 2.16
N ILE A 430 18.95 -16.88 3.04
CA ILE A 430 20.05 -16.02 3.49
C ILE A 430 21.07 -16.84 4.30
N GLU A 431 20.59 -17.67 5.22
CA GLU A 431 21.41 -18.31 6.26
C GLU A 431 22.06 -19.65 5.85
N ASP A 432 21.56 -20.35 4.83
CA ASP A 432 22.02 -21.71 4.48
C ASP A 432 22.33 -21.96 2.99
N ASP A 433 22.26 -20.92 2.15
CA ASP A 433 22.52 -20.97 0.70
C ASP A 433 21.60 -21.92 -0.11
N ASN A 434 20.53 -22.46 0.47
CA ASN A 434 19.55 -23.24 -0.31
C ASN A 434 18.65 -22.33 -1.17
N TRP A 435 18.00 -22.88 -2.21
CA TRP A 435 17.32 -22.08 -3.24
C TRP A 435 15.89 -22.51 -3.51
N THR A 436 14.97 -21.55 -3.42
CA THR A 436 13.59 -21.66 -3.92
C THR A 436 13.53 -21.22 -5.38
N LYS A 437 12.76 -21.94 -6.22
CA LYS A 437 12.73 -21.76 -7.68
C LYS A 437 11.28 -21.62 -8.12
N ASN A 438 10.88 -20.40 -8.48
CA ASN A 438 9.50 -20.08 -8.83
C ASN A 438 9.35 -19.96 -10.34
N TYR A 439 8.28 -20.53 -10.88
CA TYR A 439 7.87 -20.44 -12.27
C TYR A 439 6.46 -19.87 -12.33
N MET A 440 6.20 -19.00 -13.31
CA MET A 440 4.88 -18.46 -13.61
C MET A 440 4.45 -18.92 -14.99
N TYR A 441 3.18 -19.29 -15.15
CA TYR A 441 2.60 -19.69 -16.43
C TYR A 441 1.39 -18.84 -16.75
N TYR A 442 1.30 -18.40 -18.01
CA TYR A 442 0.31 -17.44 -18.46
C TYR A 442 -0.66 -18.05 -19.46
N ASP A 443 -1.88 -17.52 -19.51
CA ASP A 443 -2.77 -17.75 -20.64
C ASP A 443 -2.45 -16.83 -21.82
N THR A 444 -3.19 -16.98 -22.92
CA THR A 444 -3.02 -16.13 -24.12
C THR A 444 -3.47 -14.67 -23.94
N LYS A 445 -3.89 -14.27 -22.74
CA LYS A 445 -4.18 -12.88 -22.34
C LYS A 445 -3.13 -12.36 -21.34
N ALA A 446 -2.01 -13.07 -21.16
CA ALA A 446 -0.96 -12.75 -20.19
C ALA A 446 -1.43 -12.76 -18.72
N ARG A 447 -2.49 -13.52 -18.40
CA ARG A 447 -2.95 -13.71 -17.01
C ARG A 447 -2.28 -14.94 -16.42
N VAL A 448 -1.83 -14.88 -15.17
CA VAL A 448 -1.23 -16.03 -14.48
C VAL A 448 -2.30 -17.11 -14.25
N ILE A 449 -2.13 -18.27 -14.88
CA ILE A 449 -3.01 -19.43 -14.74
C ILE A 449 -2.34 -20.60 -14.00
N GLY A 450 -1.07 -20.46 -13.65
CA GLY A 450 -0.43 -21.40 -12.73
C GLY A 450 0.94 -20.94 -12.27
N THR A 451 1.35 -21.48 -11.13
CA THR A 451 2.68 -21.31 -10.58
C THR A 451 3.28 -22.66 -10.22
N HIS A 452 4.61 -22.73 -10.18
CA HIS A 452 5.33 -23.89 -9.66
C HIS A 452 6.51 -23.36 -8.84
N SER A 453 6.56 -23.67 -7.56
CA SER A 453 7.62 -23.31 -6.63
C SER A 453 8.32 -24.58 -6.22
N ILE A 454 9.56 -24.80 -6.66
CA ILE A 454 10.41 -25.86 -6.12
C ILE A 454 11.03 -25.28 -4.85
N ASN A 455 10.69 -25.88 -3.71
CA ASN A 455 11.14 -25.40 -2.41
C ASN A 455 12.63 -25.73 -2.18
N TYR A 456 13.20 -25.14 -1.13
CA TYR A 456 14.61 -25.28 -0.80
C TYR A 456 15.02 -26.70 -0.34
N LEU A 457 14.06 -27.59 -0.05
CA LEU A 457 14.27 -28.99 0.31
C LEU A 457 14.15 -29.95 -0.91
N GLY A 458 13.76 -29.43 -2.08
CA GLY A 458 13.65 -30.18 -3.33
C GLY A 458 12.24 -30.67 -3.70
N GLY A 459 11.25 -30.56 -2.81
CA GLY A 459 9.84 -30.74 -3.17
C GLY A 459 9.26 -29.51 -3.86
N PHE A 460 7.94 -29.44 -3.99
CA PHE A 460 7.29 -28.32 -4.68
C PHE A 460 5.91 -27.96 -4.12
N THR A 461 5.50 -26.71 -4.37
CA THR A 461 4.12 -26.27 -4.35
C THR A 461 3.74 -25.76 -5.74
N LYS A 462 2.66 -26.27 -6.31
CA LYS A 462 2.18 -25.92 -7.64
C LYS A 462 0.74 -25.46 -7.55
N THR A 463 0.41 -24.33 -8.18
CA THR A 463 -0.98 -23.85 -8.31
C THR A 463 -1.44 -23.88 -9.76
N GLU A 464 -2.71 -24.17 -9.97
CA GLU A 464 -3.39 -24.13 -11.26
C GLU A 464 -4.73 -23.40 -11.11
N ASN A 465 -4.94 -22.34 -11.88
CA ASN A 465 -6.12 -21.49 -11.79
C ASN A 465 -6.97 -21.62 -13.05
N GLU A 466 -8.26 -21.84 -12.85
CA GLU A 466 -9.28 -21.63 -13.87
C GLU A 466 -9.86 -20.24 -13.64
N LEU A 467 -9.68 -19.35 -14.62
CA LEU A 467 -10.15 -17.97 -14.54
C LEU A 467 -11.40 -17.81 -15.40
N ASP A 468 -12.34 -17.00 -14.92
CA ASP A 468 -13.44 -16.52 -15.74
C ASP A 468 -12.97 -15.51 -16.81
N PHE A 469 -13.92 -14.92 -17.54
CA PHE A 469 -13.58 -13.96 -18.58
C PHE A 469 -12.93 -12.68 -18.02
N THR A 470 -13.32 -12.25 -16.82
CA THR A 470 -12.80 -11.07 -16.11
C THR A 470 -11.47 -11.30 -15.42
N GLY A 471 -11.13 -12.56 -15.15
CA GLY A 471 -9.93 -12.94 -14.38
C GLY A 471 -10.24 -13.37 -12.95
N ALA A 472 -11.51 -13.44 -12.52
CA ALA A 472 -11.87 -14.01 -11.24
C ALA A 472 -11.61 -15.53 -11.25
N ILE A 473 -11.12 -16.06 -10.13
CA ILE A 473 -10.78 -17.49 -10.00
C ILE A 473 -12.07 -18.28 -9.83
N LYS A 474 -12.35 -19.25 -10.70
CA LYS A 474 -13.43 -20.23 -10.51
C LYS A 474 -12.96 -21.45 -9.74
N THR A 475 -11.77 -21.93 -10.09
CA THR A 475 -11.17 -23.12 -9.49
C THR A 475 -9.69 -22.84 -9.25
N LEU A 476 -9.21 -23.14 -8.06
CA LEU A 476 -7.78 -23.17 -7.72
C LEU A 476 -7.42 -24.60 -7.33
N ARG A 477 -6.41 -25.18 -7.98
CA ARG A 477 -5.83 -26.46 -7.55
C ARG A 477 -4.43 -26.23 -7.04
N THR A 478 -4.18 -26.63 -5.81
CA THR A 478 -2.85 -26.61 -5.20
C THR A 478 -2.35 -28.04 -5.05
N TYR A 479 -1.11 -28.28 -5.46
CA TYR A 479 -0.42 -29.56 -5.30
C TYR A 479 0.85 -29.33 -4.51
N HIS A 480 1.11 -30.15 -3.50
CA HIS A 480 2.23 -29.94 -2.61
C HIS A 480 2.99 -31.24 -2.31
N LYS A 481 4.32 -31.12 -2.27
CA LYS A 481 5.26 -32.09 -1.74
C LYS A 481 6.33 -31.34 -0.96
N LYS A 482 6.67 -31.83 0.23
CA LYS A 482 7.83 -31.30 0.97
C LYS A 482 9.14 -31.75 0.33
N LEU A 483 9.31 -33.05 0.11
CA LEU A 483 10.41 -33.67 -0.66
C LEU A 483 9.86 -34.28 -1.95
N ASP A 484 10.68 -34.41 -3.00
CA ASP A 484 10.22 -35.01 -4.25
C ASP A 484 9.76 -36.47 -4.11
N THR A 485 10.31 -37.19 -3.13
CA THR A 485 9.92 -38.56 -2.77
C THR A 485 8.60 -38.65 -1.99
N ASP A 486 8.07 -37.53 -1.49
CA ASP A 486 6.87 -37.54 -0.66
C ASP A 486 5.61 -37.77 -1.48
N THR A 487 4.58 -38.28 -0.79
CA THR A 487 3.24 -38.39 -1.37
C THR A 487 2.67 -37.00 -1.59
N GLN A 488 2.25 -36.71 -2.82
CA GLN A 488 1.68 -35.44 -3.19
C GLN A 488 0.33 -35.20 -2.50
N LYS A 489 0.17 -34.06 -1.85
CA LYS A 489 -1.11 -33.53 -1.41
C LYS A 489 -1.78 -32.71 -2.51
N ARG A 490 -3.09 -32.82 -2.63
CA ARG A 490 -3.89 -32.05 -3.57
C ARG A 490 -4.99 -31.32 -2.83
N ILE A 491 -5.14 -30.03 -3.12
CA ILE A 491 -6.21 -29.18 -2.62
C ILE A 491 -6.95 -28.62 -3.80
N ILE A 492 -8.27 -28.64 -3.74
CA ILE A 492 -9.14 -28.01 -4.75
C ILE A 492 -10.03 -27.01 -4.03
N GLU A 493 -9.95 -25.77 -4.47
CA GLU A 493 -10.86 -24.71 -4.07
C GLU A 493 -11.73 -24.32 -5.25
N SER A 494 -12.99 -23.99 -4.97
CA SER A 494 -13.93 -23.51 -5.98
C SER A 494 -14.69 -22.31 -5.46
N PHE A 495 -14.91 -21.34 -6.34
CA PHE A 495 -15.50 -20.06 -6.03
C PHE A 495 -16.67 -19.80 -6.99
N GLU A 496 -17.80 -19.44 -6.40
CA GLU A 496 -18.99 -19.03 -7.14
C GLU A 496 -19.25 -17.54 -6.90
N TYR A 497 -19.66 -16.85 -7.96
CA TYR A 497 -19.95 -15.43 -7.91
C TYR A 497 -21.32 -15.13 -8.50
N ASP A 498 -22.02 -14.17 -7.91
CA ASP A 498 -23.26 -13.64 -8.47
C ASP A 498 -23.01 -12.81 -9.74
N HIS A 499 -24.07 -12.26 -10.33
CA HIS A 499 -24.03 -11.52 -11.60
C HIS A 499 -23.21 -10.21 -11.56
N GLN A 500 -22.74 -9.76 -10.39
CA GLN A 500 -21.91 -8.57 -10.18
C GLN A 500 -20.50 -8.93 -9.68
N ASN A 501 -20.08 -10.20 -9.78
CA ASN A 501 -18.79 -10.71 -9.30
C ASN A 501 -18.61 -10.66 -7.76
N ARG A 502 -19.70 -10.68 -6.97
CA ARG A 502 -19.61 -10.88 -5.50
C ARG A 502 -19.52 -12.37 -5.18
N LEU A 503 -18.60 -12.76 -4.29
CA LEU A 503 -18.33 -14.15 -3.91
C LEU A 503 -19.50 -14.68 -3.09
N THR A 504 -20.26 -15.60 -3.64
CA THR A 504 -21.43 -16.22 -2.98
C THR A 504 -21.09 -17.53 -2.30
N LYS A 505 -20.08 -18.25 -2.79
CA LYS A 505 -19.69 -19.55 -2.22
C LYS A 505 -18.22 -19.84 -2.43
N HIS A 506 -17.57 -20.39 -1.41
CA HIS A 506 -16.20 -20.87 -1.46
C HIS A 506 -16.12 -22.24 -0.81
N THR A 507 -15.62 -23.21 -1.57
CA THR A 507 -15.47 -24.60 -1.13
C THR A 507 -14.03 -25.02 -1.16
N HIS A 508 -13.66 -25.96 -0.30
CA HIS A 508 -12.31 -26.49 -0.18
C HIS A 508 -12.33 -28.01 -0.05
N GLN A 509 -11.43 -28.69 -0.75
CA GLN A 509 -11.37 -30.15 -0.80
C GLN A 509 -9.92 -30.61 -0.65
N ILE A 510 -9.66 -31.44 0.35
CA ILE A 510 -8.37 -32.12 0.55
C ILE A 510 -8.40 -33.50 -0.11
N ASP A 511 -7.41 -33.77 -0.96
CA ASP A 511 -7.15 -35.03 -1.65
C ASP A 511 -8.40 -35.61 -2.34
N ARG A 512 -9.03 -36.62 -1.72
CA ARG A 512 -10.26 -37.29 -2.18
C ARG A 512 -11.38 -37.21 -1.14
N LEU A 513 -11.23 -36.40 -0.10
CA LEU A 513 -12.31 -36.14 0.86
C LEU A 513 -13.47 -35.44 0.17
N LEU A 514 -14.64 -35.44 0.81
CA LEU A 514 -15.77 -34.67 0.31
C LEU A 514 -15.44 -33.16 0.35
N PRO A 515 -15.92 -32.37 -0.63
CA PRO A 515 -15.78 -30.92 -0.58
C PRO A 515 -16.46 -30.33 0.66
N GLU A 516 -15.74 -29.45 1.35
CA GLU A 516 -16.24 -28.68 2.48
C GLU A 516 -16.64 -27.29 2.00
N VAL A 517 -17.77 -26.77 2.49
CA VAL A 517 -18.16 -25.37 2.24
C VAL A 517 -17.52 -24.51 3.32
N LEU A 518 -16.46 -23.79 2.98
CA LEU A 518 -15.81 -22.88 3.93
C LEU A 518 -16.72 -21.68 4.19
N SER A 519 -17.25 -21.05 3.13
CA SER A 519 -18.20 -19.96 3.26
C SER A 519 -19.29 -19.98 2.19
N GLU A 520 -20.50 -19.60 2.60
CA GLU A 520 -21.61 -19.25 1.71
C GLU A 520 -22.16 -17.88 2.15
N ASN A 521 -22.00 -16.88 1.29
CA ASN A 521 -22.25 -15.47 1.59
C ASN A 521 -23.56 -14.99 0.97
N THR A 522 -24.32 -14.22 1.75
CA THR A 522 -25.46 -13.43 1.27
C THR A 522 -25.17 -11.96 1.50
N TYR A 523 -25.50 -11.13 0.51
CA TYR A 523 -25.29 -9.68 0.56
C TYR A 523 -26.64 -8.95 0.62
N ASN A 524 -26.67 -7.81 1.30
CA ASN A 524 -27.82 -6.92 1.28
C ASN A 524 -27.87 -6.11 -0.03
N GLU A 525 -28.94 -5.35 -0.23
CA GLU A 525 -29.16 -4.56 -1.46
C GLU A 525 -28.12 -3.42 -1.65
N LEU A 526 -27.36 -3.09 -0.61
CA LEU A 526 -26.21 -2.17 -0.63
C LEU A 526 -24.89 -2.87 -0.97
N SER A 527 -24.92 -4.16 -1.30
CA SER A 527 -23.74 -5.01 -1.55
C SER A 527 -22.83 -5.24 -0.34
N GLN A 528 -23.34 -5.04 0.88
CA GLN A 528 -22.62 -5.37 2.11
C GLN A 528 -22.90 -6.83 2.50
N LEU A 529 -21.90 -7.52 3.07
CA LEU A 529 -22.07 -8.89 3.55
C LEU A 529 -23.10 -8.91 4.67
N GLN A 530 -24.21 -9.62 4.50
CA GLN A 530 -25.27 -9.68 5.50
C GLN A 530 -25.13 -10.92 6.38
N THR A 531 -24.94 -12.08 5.75
CA THR A 531 -24.83 -13.36 6.41
C THR A 531 -23.77 -14.20 5.74
N LYS A 532 -22.94 -14.88 6.53
CA LYS A 532 -21.97 -15.89 6.11
C LYS A 532 -22.27 -17.20 6.82
N LYS A 533 -22.65 -18.24 6.07
CA LYS A 533 -22.68 -19.60 6.60
C LYS A 533 -21.27 -20.18 6.53
N VAL A 534 -20.80 -20.82 7.60
CA VAL A 534 -19.42 -21.30 7.74
C VAL A 534 -19.40 -22.77 8.10
N GLY A 535 -18.58 -23.53 7.36
CA GLY A 535 -18.31 -24.95 7.57
C GLY A 535 -19.47 -25.87 7.23
N GLY A 536 -19.16 -27.15 6.99
CA GLY A 536 -20.11 -28.20 6.65
C GLY A 536 -19.76 -28.88 5.33
N ILE A 537 -19.96 -30.20 5.28
CA ILE A 537 -19.79 -30.98 4.06
C ILE A 537 -20.80 -30.48 3.02
N MET A 538 -20.37 -30.36 1.76
CA MET A 538 -21.25 -29.91 0.69
C MET A 538 -22.56 -30.71 0.65
N GLY A 539 -23.68 -30.00 0.75
CA GLY A 539 -25.03 -30.59 0.78
C GLY A 539 -25.60 -30.81 2.19
N THR A 540 -24.83 -30.52 3.26
CA THR A 540 -25.33 -30.53 4.65
C THR A 540 -25.67 -29.14 5.14
N SER A 541 -26.25 -29.06 6.34
CA SER A 541 -26.42 -27.78 7.04
C SER A 541 -25.06 -27.20 7.42
N PRO A 542 -24.93 -25.86 7.49
CA PRO A 542 -23.69 -25.24 7.92
C PRO A 542 -23.42 -25.47 9.41
N LEU A 543 -22.15 -25.41 9.83
CA LEU A 543 -21.80 -25.51 11.25
C LEU A 543 -22.18 -24.23 12.01
N GLN A 544 -21.91 -23.06 11.43
CA GLN A 544 -22.27 -21.78 12.03
C GLN A 544 -22.86 -20.84 10.97
N THR A 545 -23.64 -19.87 11.45
CA THR A 545 -24.13 -18.75 10.64
C THR A 545 -23.73 -17.45 11.33
N ILE A 546 -22.98 -16.62 10.61
CA ILE A 546 -22.43 -15.35 11.07
C ILE A 546 -23.23 -14.23 10.42
N ASP A 547 -23.82 -13.35 11.22
CA ASP A 547 -24.61 -12.21 10.74
C ASP A 547 -23.88 -10.90 11.01
N TYR A 548 -23.89 -10.01 10.04
CA TYR A 548 -23.21 -8.71 10.10
C TYR A 548 -24.23 -7.57 10.04
N GLN A 549 -23.98 -6.52 10.80
CA GLN A 549 -24.75 -5.27 10.75
C GLN A 549 -23.84 -4.06 10.61
N TYR A 550 -24.37 -3.00 10.02
CA TYR A 550 -23.65 -1.78 9.72
C TYR A 550 -24.49 -0.55 10.06
N ASN A 551 -23.84 0.58 10.35
CA ASN A 551 -24.51 1.88 10.46
C ASN A 551 -24.65 2.58 9.08
N ILE A 552 -25.25 3.77 9.05
CA ILE A 552 -25.46 4.56 7.83
C ILE A 552 -24.16 4.96 7.11
N ARG A 553 -23.05 5.09 7.85
CA ARG A 553 -21.70 5.31 7.31
C ARG A 553 -21.03 4.00 6.86
N GLY A 554 -21.76 2.89 6.89
CA GLY A 554 -21.31 1.55 6.58
C GLY A 554 -20.47 0.88 7.68
N TRP A 555 -20.22 1.53 8.83
CA TRP A 555 -19.31 1.01 9.85
C TRP A 555 -19.90 -0.26 10.43
N MET A 556 -19.12 -1.34 10.56
CA MET A 556 -19.60 -2.59 11.13
C MET A 556 -19.95 -2.37 12.61
N THR A 557 -21.19 -2.65 12.97
CA THR A 557 -21.68 -2.49 14.35
C THR A 557 -21.87 -3.81 15.06
N LYS A 558 -21.99 -4.93 14.33
CA LYS A 558 -22.28 -6.24 14.93
C LYS A 558 -21.76 -7.40 14.10
N ILE A 559 -21.21 -8.41 14.77
CA ILE A 559 -20.95 -9.77 14.28
C ILE A 559 -21.67 -10.72 15.24
N ASN A 560 -22.84 -11.21 14.82
CA ASN A 560 -23.81 -11.90 15.69
C ASN A 560 -24.23 -11.05 16.90
N ASP A 561 -25.35 -11.40 17.54
CA ASP A 561 -25.82 -10.62 18.69
C ASP A 561 -25.24 -11.15 20.02
N PRO A 562 -24.35 -10.40 20.71
CA PRO A 562 -23.83 -10.83 22.01
C PRO A 562 -24.88 -10.84 23.14
N SER A 563 -26.01 -10.14 22.96
CA SER A 563 -27.13 -10.17 23.92
C SER A 563 -27.89 -11.51 23.86
N ASN A 564 -27.95 -12.12 22.67
CA ASN A 564 -28.58 -13.41 22.43
C ASN A 564 -27.85 -14.19 21.34
N LEU A 565 -27.00 -15.14 21.74
CA LEU A 565 -26.22 -15.95 20.82
C LEU A 565 -27.07 -16.87 19.93
N ASN A 566 -28.29 -17.25 20.35
CA ASN A 566 -29.22 -18.08 19.56
C ASN A 566 -28.56 -19.30 18.87
N GLY A 567 -27.77 -20.09 19.63
CA GLY A 567 -27.06 -21.26 19.13
C GLY A 567 -25.71 -21.00 18.46
N LYS A 568 -25.28 -19.73 18.37
CA LYS A 568 -23.96 -19.34 17.87
C LYS A 568 -22.91 -19.40 18.98
N LEU A 569 -21.65 -19.62 18.62
CA LEU A 569 -20.56 -19.73 19.60
C LEU A 569 -19.99 -18.37 20.05
N PHE A 570 -20.17 -17.33 19.25
CA PHE A 570 -19.57 -16.01 19.46
C PHE A 570 -20.48 -14.88 18.98
N GLY A 571 -20.55 -13.80 19.76
CA GLY A 571 -21.21 -12.55 19.41
C GLY A 571 -20.38 -11.34 19.79
N TYR A 572 -20.48 -10.28 18.98
CA TYR A 572 -19.62 -9.09 19.06
C TYR A 572 -20.39 -7.85 18.58
N GLU A 573 -20.41 -6.77 19.35
CA GLU A 573 -21.06 -5.51 19.01
C GLU A 573 -20.10 -4.34 19.24
N MET A 574 -19.93 -3.49 18.23
CA MET A 574 -19.11 -2.28 18.28
C MET A 574 -20.01 -1.05 18.29
N LYS A 575 -19.67 -0.10 19.16
CA LYS A 575 -20.33 1.19 19.27
C LYS A 575 -19.32 2.30 18.98
N TYR A 576 -19.80 3.40 18.41
CA TYR A 576 -18.95 4.52 18.00
C TYR A 576 -19.38 5.82 18.67
N HIS A 577 -20.57 6.34 18.34
CA HIS A 577 -21.09 7.60 18.88
C HIS A 577 -22.09 7.40 20.04
N ASN A 578 -22.43 6.16 20.37
CA ASN A 578 -23.52 5.80 21.29
C ASN A 578 -23.05 4.85 22.41
N PRO A 579 -22.05 5.23 23.22
CA PRO A 579 -21.61 4.40 24.34
C PRO A 579 -22.72 4.24 25.38
N ILE A 580 -22.80 3.06 25.99
CA ILE A 580 -23.65 2.77 27.15
C ILE A 580 -22.97 3.30 28.42
N ASN A 581 -21.66 3.10 28.56
CA ASN A 581 -20.89 3.55 29.71
C ASN A 581 -20.21 4.89 29.42
N THR A 582 -20.98 5.97 29.58
CA THR A 582 -20.54 7.34 29.36
C THR A 582 -19.53 7.86 30.40
N SER A 583 -19.30 7.10 31.48
CA SER A 583 -18.33 7.47 32.52
C SER A 583 -16.88 7.17 32.13
N PHE A 584 -16.66 6.16 31.28
CA PHE A 584 -15.33 5.72 30.85
C PHE A 584 -15.08 5.88 29.34
N SER A 585 -16.12 6.20 28.57
CA SER A 585 -16.02 6.36 27.12
C SER A 585 -16.93 7.48 26.63
N HIS A 586 -16.51 8.14 25.55
CA HIS A 586 -17.19 9.31 25.00
C HIS A 586 -17.58 9.04 23.55
N PRO A 587 -18.73 9.53 23.08
CA PRO A 587 -19.12 9.46 21.67
C PRO A 587 -17.96 9.84 20.73
N GLN A 588 -17.62 8.95 19.80
CA GLN A 588 -16.62 9.15 18.76
C GLN A 588 -17.31 9.26 17.39
N TYR A 589 -17.19 10.42 16.75
CA TYR A 589 -17.78 10.70 15.45
C TYR A 589 -16.76 10.60 14.31
N ASN A 590 -15.45 10.61 14.62
CA ASN A 590 -14.34 10.51 13.68
C ASN A 590 -14.00 9.07 13.24
N GLY A 591 -14.65 8.05 13.81
CA GLY A 591 -14.47 6.63 13.45
C GLY A 591 -13.77 5.76 14.48
N ASN A 592 -13.25 6.34 15.58
CA ASN A 592 -12.80 5.55 16.73
C ASN A 592 -13.96 4.74 17.33
N ILE A 593 -13.63 3.55 17.85
CA ILE A 593 -14.60 2.68 18.52
C ILE A 593 -14.68 3.07 20.00
N THR A 594 -15.85 3.44 20.50
CA THR A 594 -16.02 3.85 21.90
C THR A 594 -16.26 2.67 22.83
N GLU A 595 -16.93 1.62 22.35
CA GLU A 595 -17.19 0.41 23.15
C GLU A 595 -17.26 -0.83 22.27
N ILE A 596 -16.85 -1.96 22.86
CA ILE A 596 -17.00 -3.30 22.29
C ILE A 596 -17.64 -4.20 23.32
N ASP A 597 -18.75 -4.85 22.94
CA ASP A 597 -19.41 -5.89 23.72
C ASP A 597 -19.18 -7.24 23.06
N TRP A 598 -18.87 -8.27 23.84
CA TRP A 598 -18.77 -9.63 23.30
C TRP A 598 -19.23 -10.69 24.29
N LYS A 599 -19.62 -11.85 23.74
CA LYS A 599 -20.02 -13.03 24.51
C LYS A 599 -19.59 -14.29 23.78
N THR A 600 -19.13 -15.29 24.51
CA THR A 600 -18.84 -16.64 23.99
C THR A 600 -19.81 -17.65 24.59
N SER A 601 -20.06 -18.75 23.89
CA SER A 601 -20.93 -19.83 24.38
C SER A 601 -20.31 -20.65 25.51
N ASN A 602 -18.99 -20.56 25.72
CA ASN A 602 -18.27 -21.31 26.76
C ASN A 602 -18.70 -20.89 28.16
N ASP A 603 -18.77 -19.58 28.41
CA ASP A 603 -19.15 -19.03 29.73
C ASP A 603 -20.48 -18.26 29.73
N ASN A 604 -20.98 -17.86 28.55
CA ASN A 604 -22.19 -17.06 28.37
C ASN A 604 -22.19 -15.71 29.12
N ILE A 605 -21.01 -15.19 29.47
CA ILE A 605 -20.85 -13.91 30.15
C ILE A 605 -20.69 -12.80 29.12
N LEU A 606 -21.56 -11.78 29.20
CA LEU A 606 -21.41 -10.56 28.41
C LEU A 606 -20.26 -9.75 29.00
N LYS A 607 -19.27 -9.46 28.16
CA LYS A 607 -18.08 -8.68 28.48
C LYS A 607 -18.10 -7.40 27.67
N ARG A 608 -17.58 -6.32 28.23
CA ARG A 608 -17.49 -5.00 27.58
C ARG A 608 -16.13 -4.39 27.78
N TYR A 609 -15.60 -3.79 26.71
CA TYR A 609 -14.57 -2.77 26.80
C TYR A 609 -15.16 -1.40 26.50
N SER A 610 -14.83 -0.42 27.33
CA SER A 610 -15.12 1.00 27.08
C SER A 610 -13.81 1.74 26.88
N TYR A 611 -13.66 2.42 25.74
CA TYR A 611 -12.42 3.02 25.28
C TYR A 611 -12.41 4.53 25.44
N SER A 612 -11.25 5.05 25.82
CA SER A 612 -10.94 6.49 25.79
C SER A 612 -9.67 6.73 24.99
N TYR A 613 -9.61 7.90 24.36
CA TYR A 613 -8.51 8.33 23.51
C TYR A 613 -8.03 9.72 23.92
N ASP A 614 -6.75 10.00 23.68
CA ASP A 614 -6.26 11.37 23.73
C ASP A 614 -6.57 12.15 22.44
N SER A 615 -6.24 13.43 22.42
CA SER A 615 -6.47 14.34 21.28
C SER A 615 -5.63 14.04 20.03
N LEU A 616 -4.71 13.06 20.11
CA LEU A 616 -4.01 12.49 18.94
C LEU A 616 -4.66 11.20 18.43
N ASN A 617 -5.81 10.81 18.98
CA ASN A 617 -6.50 9.54 18.75
C ASN A 617 -5.65 8.31 19.16
N ARG A 618 -4.79 8.46 20.18
CA ARG A 618 -4.08 7.33 20.80
C ARG A 618 -4.93 6.77 21.93
N LEU A 619 -4.98 5.45 22.06
CA LEU A 619 -5.72 4.78 23.12
C LEU A 619 -5.15 5.21 24.47
N SER A 620 -5.97 5.77 25.36
CA SER A 620 -5.55 6.12 26.72
C SER A 620 -5.99 5.06 27.73
N PHE A 621 -7.18 4.48 27.53
CA PHE A 621 -7.73 3.47 28.43
C PHE A 621 -8.70 2.52 27.71
N GLY A 622 -8.60 1.23 28.00
CA GLY A 622 -9.60 0.22 27.73
C GLY A 622 -10.13 -0.36 29.03
N HIS A 623 -11.30 0.11 29.47
CA HIS A 623 -11.95 -0.31 30.71
C HIS A 623 -12.75 -1.60 30.50
N TYR A 624 -12.38 -2.68 31.17
CA TYR A 624 -13.10 -3.95 31.10
C TYR A 624 -14.29 -3.99 32.06
N SER A 625 -15.40 -4.63 31.69
CA SER A 625 -16.55 -4.85 32.58
C SER A 625 -17.34 -6.11 32.20
N GLU A 626 -18.06 -6.69 33.16
CA GLU A 626 -19.07 -7.73 32.95
C GLU A 626 -20.45 -7.18 33.34
N PRO A 627 -21.08 -6.36 32.47
CA PRO A 627 -22.20 -5.48 32.85
C PRO A 627 -23.46 -6.22 33.33
N ASN A 628 -23.59 -7.51 33.00
CA ASN A 628 -24.73 -8.34 33.39
C ASN A 628 -24.43 -9.23 34.61
N SER A 629 -23.25 -9.12 35.22
CA SER A 629 -22.91 -9.89 36.42
C SER A 629 -23.66 -9.38 37.65
N THR A 630 -24.15 -10.29 38.49
CA THR A 630 -24.85 -9.97 39.77
C THR A 630 -23.98 -9.11 40.70
N ILE A 631 -22.66 -9.34 40.66
CA ILE A 631 -21.65 -8.47 41.26
C ILE A 631 -20.82 -7.96 40.10
N PRO A 632 -20.95 -6.67 39.69
CA PRO A 632 -20.22 -6.11 38.57
C PRO A 632 -18.71 -6.40 38.71
N GLN A 633 -18.17 -7.15 37.75
CA GLN A 633 -16.76 -7.49 37.70
C GLN A 633 -16.07 -6.42 36.85
N GLU A 634 -15.77 -5.31 37.48
CA GLU A 634 -15.17 -4.15 36.82
C GLU A 634 -13.64 -4.26 36.80
N ASP A 635 -13.07 -3.84 35.68
CA ASP A 635 -11.66 -3.61 35.45
C ASP A 635 -10.72 -4.81 35.63
N HIS A 636 -11.26 -6.03 35.65
CA HIS A 636 -10.48 -7.27 35.72
C HIS A 636 -9.48 -7.46 34.57
N PHE A 637 -9.66 -6.80 33.44
CA PHE A 637 -8.74 -6.83 32.30
C PHE A 637 -8.52 -5.43 31.74
N GLY A 638 -8.49 -4.43 32.63
CA GLY A 638 -8.23 -3.04 32.25
C GLY A 638 -6.83 -2.85 31.67
N GLU A 639 -6.70 -1.98 30.67
CA GLU A 639 -5.40 -1.54 30.13
C GLU A 639 -5.37 -0.02 29.94
N ALA A 640 -4.51 0.67 30.68
CA ALA A 640 -4.31 2.11 30.58
C ALA A 640 -2.90 2.43 30.11
N THR A 641 -2.75 3.48 29.31
CA THR A 641 -1.47 3.88 28.74
C THR A 641 -1.28 5.39 28.72
N GLU A 642 -0.04 5.81 28.95
CA GLU A 642 0.40 7.19 28.85
C GLU A 642 1.51 7.30 27.81
N TYR A 643 1.65 8.48 27.19
CA TYR A 643 2.62 8.68 26.13
C TYR A 643 3.41 9.98 26.28
N ASP A 644 4.66 9.96 25.82
CA ASP A 644 5.37 11.18 25.50
C ASP A 644 4.83 11.84 24.21
N ILE A 645 5.36 13.02 23.88
CA ILE A 645 4.87 13.79 22.74
C ILE A 645 5.20 13.17 21.37
N ASN A 646 6.18 12.24 21.31
CA ASN A 646 6.51 11.48 20.10
C ASN A 646 5.69 10.18 19.99
N GLY A 647 4.88 9.86 21.00
CA GLY A 647 4.10 8.62 21.05
C GLY A 647 4.89 7.42 21.55
N ASN A 648 5.99 7.61 22.28
CA ASN A 648 6.55 6.55 23.10
C ASN A 648 5.62 6.31 24.31
N ILE A 649 5.30 5.06 24.63
CA ILE A 649 4.56 4.73 25.86
C ILE A 649 5.45 5.07 27.05
N THR A 650 4.99 5.88 28.01
CA THR A 650 5.73 6.21 29.24
C THR A 650 5.30 5.34 30.41
N HIS A 651 3.99 5.03 30.47
CA HIS A 651 3.42 4.10 31.44
C HIS A 651 2.41 3.17 30.80
N LEU A 652 2.35 1.93 31.28
CA LEU A 652 1.32 0.96 30.93
C LEU A 652 0.86 0.26 32.21
N TYR A 653 -0.45 0.29 32.45
CA TYR A 653 -1.08 -0.34 33.59
C TYR A 653 -2.02 -1.43 33.11
N ARG A 654 -1.93 -2.62 33.70
CA ARG A 654 -2.89 -3.71 33.45
C ARG A 654 -3.38 -4.35 34.72
N ASN A 655 -4.63 -4.76 34.68
CA ASN A 655 -5.28 -5.54 35.72
C ASN A 655 -5.63 -6.93 35.18
N ALA A 656 -5.60 -7.95 36.04
CA ALA A 656 -6.11 -9.29 35.77
C ALA A 656 -7.18 -9.66 36.83
N LYS A 657 -8.02 -10.65 36.52
CA LYS A 657 -8.87 -11.30 37.52
C LYS A 657 -8.02 -12.18 38.42
N ASN A 658 -8.00 -11.90 39.73
CA ASN A 658 -7.32 -12.76 40.69
C ASN A 658 -8.17 -14.01 41.05
N PRO A 659 -7.58 -15.03 41.71
CA PRO A 659 -8.32 -16.23 42.11
C PRO A 659 -9.50 -15.99 43.06
N ASN A 660 -9.52 -14.87 43.77
CA ASN A 660 -10.61 -14.47 44.67
C ASN A 660 -11.72 -13.68 43.94
N GLY A 661 -11.63 -13.52 42.62
CA GLY A 661 -12.61 -12.81 41.81
C GLY A 661 -12.59 -11.29 41.94
N LEU A 662 -11.44 -10.70 42.30
CA LEU A 662 -11.24 -9.25 42.33
C LEU A 662 -10.21 -8.81 41.27
N ALA A 663 -10.27 -7.54 40.88
CA ALA A 663 -9.24 -6.91 40.07
C ALA A 663 -7.91 -6.92 40.82
N MET A 664 -6.83 -7.32 40.15
CA MET A 664 -5.47 -7.28 40.65
C MET A 664 -4.58 -6.63 39.61
N GLN A 665 -3.86 -5.59 40.00
CA GLN A 665 -2.86 -4.98 39.13
C GLN A 665 -1.73 -5.99 38.87
N ILE A 666 -1.52 -6.30 37.60
CA ILE A 666 -0.47 -7.20 37.12
C ILE A 666 0.67 -6.45 36.42
N ASP A 667 0.44 -5.19 36.07
CA ASP A 667 1.44 -4.33 35.48
C ASP A 667 1.27 -2.89 35.96
N ASN A 668 2.40 -2.30 36.31
CA ASN A 668 2.61 -0.88 36.51
C ASN A 668 3.98 -0.57 35.90
N LEU A 669 3.99 -0.54 34.56
CA LEU A 669 5.20 -0.44 33.76
C LEU A 669 5.62 1.02 33.63
N THR A 670 6.90 1.28 33.87
CA THR A 670 7.54 2.57 33.57
C THR A 670 8.63 2.37 32.52
N TYR A 671 8.57 3.17 31.46
CA TYR A 671 9.47 3.05 30.29
C TYR A 671 10.53 4.14 30.30
N THR A 672 11.79 3.77 30.05
CA THR A 672 12.90 4.72 29.90
C THR A 672 13.48 4.66 28.49
N TYR A 673 13.69 5.82 27.85
CA TYR A 673 14.15 5.90 26.47
C TYR A 673 15.47 6.65 26.31
N LEU A 674 16.24 6.27 25.29
CA LEU A 674 17.27 7.10 24.66
C LEU A 674 16.82 7.41 23.23
N GLY A 675 16.50 8.67 22.94
CA GLY A 675 15.75 8.99 21.73
C GLY A 675 14.39 8.30 21.74
N ASN A 676 14.12 7.51 20.70
CA ASN A 676 12.94 6.64 20.60
C ASN A 676 13.24 5.15 20.91
N ARG A 677 14.49 4.82 21.29
CA ARG A 677 14.90 3.45 21.67
C ARG A 677 14.61 3.21 23.16
N LEU A 678 13.82 2.19 23.46
CA LEU A 678 13.50 1.79 24.83
C LEU A 678 14.72 1.15 25.47
N THR A 679 15.26 1.73 26.54
CA THR A 679 16.47 1.24 27.23
C THR A 679 16.18 0.45 28.49
N LYS A 680 15.04 0.67 29.16
CA LYS A 680 14.60 -0.06 30.37
C LYS A 680 13.08 -0.07 30.47
N VAL A 681 12.53 -1.14 31.05
CA VAL A 681 11.15 -1.22 31.53
C VAL A 681 11.16 -1.75 32.95
N VAL A 682 10.55 -1.04 33.88
CA VAL A 682 10.41 -1.46 35.27
C VAL A 682 8.94 -1.72 35.52
N ASP A 683 8.60 -2.89 36.04
CA ASP A 683 7.28 -3.16 36.59
C ASP A 683 7.29 -2.99 38.11
N ALA A 684 6.42 -2.14 38.66
CA ALA A 684 6.33 -2.00 40.11
C ALA A 684 5.64 -3.20 40.78
N THR A 685 4.88 -4.01 40.04
CA THR A 685 4.09 -5.12 40.63
C THR A 685 4.86 -6.44 40.72
N GLN A 686 5.77 -6.68 39.78
CA GLN A 686 6.50 -7.94 39.58
C GLN A 686 5.58 -9.17 39.42
N ASN A 687 4.38 -8.98 38.85
CA ASN A 687 3.42 -10.06 38.67
C ASN A 687 3.65 -10.82 37.37
N SER A 688 3.71 -12.15 37.42
CA SER A 688 3.99 -13.00 36.27
C SER A 688 2.83 -13.17 35.28
N TYR A 689 1.63 -12.70 35.61
CA TYR A 689 0.51 -12.65 34.66
C TYR A 689 0.69 -11.53 33.62
N GLY A 690 1.50 -10.52 33.97
CA GLY A 690 1.90 -9.41 33.12
C GLY A 690 3.36 -9.50 32.68
N TYR A 691 4.01 -8.35 32.60
CA TYR A 691 5.44 -8.19 32.36
C TYR A 691 6.17 -7.96 33.69
N SER A 692 6.95 -8.93 34.15
CA SER A 692 7.65 -8.86 35.45
C SER A 692 9.12 -8.40 35.32
N GLY A 693 9.36 -7.25 34.66
CA GLY A 693 10.72 -6.75 34.43
C GLY A 693 11.26 -5.86 35.54
N THR A 694 12.56 -5.94 35.81
CA THR A 694 13.24 -5.21 36.91
C THR A 694 14.00 -3.96 36.47
N GLY A 695 13.96 -3.61 35.18
CA GLY A 695 14.67 -2.45 34.65
C GLY A 695 16.08 -2.74 34.15
N ASN A 696 16.33 -3.97 33.70
CA ASN A 696 17.61 -4.34 33.12
C ASN A 696 17.85 -3.61 31.78
N PRO A 697 19.09 -3.18 31.48
CA PRO A 697 19.39 -2.47 30.24
C PRO A 697 19.10 -3.29 28.98
N ILE A 698 18.43 -2.66 28.02
CA ILE A 698 18.14 -3.19 26.67
C ILE A 698 19.20 -2.65 25.70
N GLY A 699 19.89 -3.56 24.99
CA GLY A 699 20.92 -3.20 24.01
C GLY A 699 20.37 -2.98 22.61
N TYR A 700 21.03 -2.15 21.80
CA TYR A 700 20.73 -1.96 20.37
C TYR A 700 22.00 -1.97 19.52
N ASP A 701 21.89 -2.38 18.27
CA ASP A 701 22.91 -2.17 17.25
C ASP A 701 22.81 -0.78 16.59
N ASN A 702 23.72 -0.49 15.66
CA ASN A 702 23.77 0.79 14.93
C ASN A 702 22.63 0.95 13.91
N ASN A 703 21.92 -0.13 13.55
CA ASN A 703 20.73 -0.06 12.71
C ASN A 703 19.46 0.22 13.52
N GLY A 704 19.58 0.32 14.86
CA GLY A 704 18.45 0.53 15.75
C GLY A 704 17.69 -0.76 16.05
N ASN A 705 18.29 -1.94 15.85
CA ASN A 705 17.69 -3.22 16.22
C ASN A 705 18.03 -3.57 17.66
N MET A 706 17.04 -4.00 18.44
CA MET A 706 17.23 -4.49 19.81
C MET A 706 18.07 -5.78 19.80
N ILE A 707 19.22 -5.79 20.47
CA ILE A 707 20.13 -6.96 20.51
C ILE A 707 20.09 -7.74 21.83
N SER A 708 19.43 -7.22 22.88
CA SER A 708 19.23 -7.93 24.14
C SER A 708 18.03 -7.33 24.89
N HIS A 709 17.34 -8.17 25.66
CA HIS A 709 16.30 -7.75 26.60
C HIS A 709 16.30 -8.67 27.85
N PRO A 710 17.20 -8.44 28.82
CA PRO A 710 17.44 -9.39 29.91
C PRO A 710 16.23 -9.64 30.82
N ASP A 711 15.34 -8.66 30.99
CA ASP A 711 14.10 -8.83 31.76
C ASP A 711 13.14 -9.86 31.12
N LYS A 712 13.22 -10.08 29.80
CA LYS A 712 12.54 -11.18 29.10
C LYS A 712 13.40 -12.44 29.01
N GLY A 713 14.53 -12.49 29.71
CA GLY A 713 15.52 -13.56 29.60
C GLY A 713 16.34 -13.55 28.30
N ILE A 714 16.16 -12.56 27.41
CA ILE A 714 16.82 -12.52 26.10
C ILE A 714 18.21 -11.89 26.25
N ASN A 715 19.25 -12.71 26.10
CA ASN A 715 20.64 -12.28 26.25
C ASN A 715 21.25 -11.76 24.95
N SER A 716 20.83 -12.32 23.81
CA SER A 716 21.34 -11.91 22.51
C SER A 716 20.32 -12.15 21.39
N ILE A 717 20.19 -11.17 20.49
CA ILE A 717 19.52 -11.30 19.20
C ILE A 717 20.55 -10.97 18.12
N ARG A 718 20.63 -11.83 17.11
CA ARG A 718 21.44 -11.61 15.88
C ARG A 718 20.52 -11.34 14.72
N TYR A 719 20.93 -10.46 13.81
CA TYR A 719 20.14 -10.06 12.65
C TYR A 719 20.87 -10.34 11.33
N ASN A 720 20.11 -10.55 10.25
CA ASN A 720 20.63 -10.52 8.89
C ASN A 720 20.56 -9.10 8.30
N PHE A 721 20.96 -8.93 7.04
CA PHE A 721 20.99 -7.63 6.35
C PHE A 721 19.58 -7.02 6.12
N LEU A 722 18.50 -7.78 6.32
CA LEU A 722 17.13 -7.28 6.29
C LEU A 722 16.66 -6.79 7.67
N ASN A 723 17.54 -6.83 8.69
CA ASN A 723 17.20 -6.60 10.09
C ASN A 723 16.17 -7.60 10.64
N LEU A 724 16.11 -8.82 10.08
CA LEU A 724 15.31 -9.94 10.60
C LEU A 724 16.13 -10.81 11.56
N PRO A 725 15.55 -11.29 12.67
CA PRO A 725 16.29 -12.03 13.68
C PRO A 725 16.67 -13.42 13.16
N THR A 726 17.96 -13.76 13.14
CA THR A 726 18.49 -15.06 12.72
C THR A 726 18.73 -16.01 13.89
N GLU A 727 19.05 -15.49 15.07
CA GLU A 727 19.22 -16.25 16.31
C GLU A 727 18.78 -15.41 17.51
N ILE A 728 17.95 -15.98 18.39
CA ILE A 728 17.59 -15.42 19.70
C ILE A 728 18.02 -16.41 20.77
N LYS A 729 18.77 -15.94 21.77
CA LYS A 729 19.19 -16.74 22.94
C LYS A 729 18.52 -16.22 24.20
N GLU A 730 17.80 -17.11 24.86
CA GLU A 730 17.14 -16.87 26.13
C GLU A 730 17.87 -17.64 27.23
N ASN A 731 18.22 -17.01 28.34
CA ASN A 731 18.84 -17.70 29.48
C ASN A 731 18.19 -17.32 30.80
N SER A 732 17.40 -18.24 31.34
CA SER A 732 16.73 -18.14 32.64
C SER A 732 17.63 -18.66 33.78
N GLY A 733 18.85 -18.12 33.92
CA GLY A 733 19.70 -18.38 35.09
C GLY A 733 20.09 -19.84 35.38
N ASN A 734 20.00 -20.76 34.42
CA ASN A 734 20.35 -22.18 34.60
C ASN A 734 20.95 -22.80 33.31
N THR A 735 21.61 -23.96 33.41
CA THR A 735 22.45 -24.57 32.34
C THR A 735 21.74 -24.98 31.03
N ASN A 736 20.44 -24.71 30.85
CA ASN A 736 19.66 -25.05 29.66
C ASN A 736 19.10 -23.79 28.96
N ALA A 737 19.98 -22.94 28.41
CA ALA A 737 19.56 -21.76 27.63
C ALA A 737 18.71 -22.19 26.42
N ALA A 738 17.57 -21.53 26.22
CA ALA A 738 16.76 -21.70 25.02
C ALA A 738 17.39 -20.94 23.85
N ILE A 739 17.44 -21.56 22.68
CA ILE A 739 17.98 -20.95 21.47
C ILE A 739 17.00 -21.16 20.33
N THR A 740 16.53 -20.05 19.74
CA THR A 740 15.71 -20.08 18.53
C THR A 740 16.52 -19.59 17.34
N ARG A 741 16.54 -20.34 16.24
CA ARG A 741 17.17 -19.96 14.97
C ARG A 741 16.16 -19.91 13.86
N TYR A 742 16.35 -18.99 12.92
CA TYR A 742 15.43 -18.74 11.82
C TYR A 742 16.16 -18.80 10.49
N ILE A 743 15.48 -19.31 9.46
CA ILE A 743 15.93 -19.22 8.06
C ILE A 743 14.92 -18.40 7.28
N TYR A 744 15.42 -17.41 6.54
CA TYR A 744 14.64 -16.58 5.65
C TYR A 744 15.13 -16.73 4.22
N ARG A 745 14.20 -16.64 3.28
CA ARG A 745 14.54 -16.30 1.90
C ARG A 745 15.02 -14.85 1.81
N ALA A 746 15.76 -14.52 0.76
CA ALA A 746 16.24 -13.17 0.50
C ALA A 746 15.13 -12.14 0.25
N ASP A 747 13.88 -12.60 0.04
CA ASP A 747 12.67 -11.79 0.03
C ASP A 747 12.01 -11.69 1.43
N GLY A 748 12.74 -11.99 2.51
CA GLY A 748 12.30 -11.84 3.89
C GLY A 748 11.28 -12.88 4.37
N VAL A 749 10.87 -13.84 3.53
CA VAL A 749 9.92 -14.89 3.96
C VAL A 749 10.62 -15.90 4.86
N LYS A 750 10.10 -16.07 6.09
CA LYS A 750 10.54 -17.13 7.01
C LYS A 750 10.16 -18.49 6.46
N VAL A 751 11.14 -19.38 6.26
CA VAL A 751 10.92 -20.72 5.72
C VAL A 751 11.20 -21.83 6.73
N ALA A 752 11.92 -21.54 7.81
CA ALA A 752 12.07 -22.47 8.91
C ALA A 752 12.42 -21.78 10.24
N LYS A 753 12.11 -22.46 11.36
CA LYS A 753 12.64 -22.15 12.68
C LYS A 753 13.04 -23.40 13.45
N SER A 754 14.09 -23.29 14.28
CA SER A 754 14.61 -24.32 15.18
C SER A 754 14.61 -23.79 16.60
N TYR A 755 13.81 -24.37 17.50
CA TYR A 755 13.78 -24.04 18.92
C TYR A 755 14.46 -25.15 19.73
N VAL A 756 15.53 -24.82 20.45
CA VAL A 756 16.32 -25.76 21.26
C VAL A 756 16.16 -25.39 22.74
N LEU A 757 15.77 -26.35 23.57
CA LEU A 757 15.71 -26.21 25.03
C LEU A 757 16.31 -27.46 25.70
N GLY A 758 17.45 -27.31 26.39
CA GLY A 758 18.20 -28.43 26.95
C GLY A 758 18.63 -29.41 25.86
N ILE A 759 18.17 -30.66 25.93
CA ILE A 759 18.42 -31.69 24.90
C ILE A 759 17.30 -31.80 23.84
N GLY A 760 16.18 -31.09 24.03
CA GLY A 760 15.02 -31.15 23.14
C GLY A 760 15.11 -30.09 22.04
N THR A 761 14.73 -30.47 20.82
CA THR A 761 14.63 -29.56 19.67
C THR A 761 13.26 -29.68 19.00
N LYS A 762 12.67 -28.53 18.65
CA LYS A 762 11.47 -28.43 17.83
C LYS A 762 11.82 -27.67 16.55
N GLU A 763 11.76 -28.36 15.43
CA GLU A 763 11.91 -27.77 14.11
C GLU A 763 10.54 -27.52 13.49
N THR A 764 10.33 -26.33 12.93
CA THR A 764 9.13 -25.99 12.16
C THR A 764 9.54 -25.48 10.78
N GLN A 765 8.90 -25.99 9.74
CA GLN A 765 9.15 -25.62 8.34
C GLN A 765 7.88 -25.06 7.72
N TYR A 766 8.03 -23.97 6.97
CA TYR A 766 6.95 -23.22 6.33
C TYR A 766 7.12 -23.30 4.82
N LEU A 767 6.23 -24.03 4.15
CA LEU A 767 6.31 -24.27 2.71
C LEU A 767 5.00 -23.86 2.06
N ASP A 768 4.91 -22.60 1.66
CA ASP A 768 3.75 -22.05 0.94
C ASP A 768 2.41 -22.39 1.64
N GLY A 769 2.36 -22.13 2.95
CA GLY A 769 1.19 -22.39 3.81
C GLY A 769 1.13 -23.76 4.46
N PHE A 770 1.85 -24.75 3.94
CA PHE A 770 1.96 -26.05 4.57
C PHE A 770 2.97 -25.98 5.70
N GLN A 771 2.51 -26.24 6.94
CA GLN A 771 3.37 -26.22 8.11
C GLN A 771 3.71 -27.65 8.55
N TYR A 772 5.01 -27.90 8.68
CA TYR A 772 5.54 -29.15 9.18
C TYR A 772 6.25 -28.91 10.51
N ASP A 773 6.13 -29.84 11.44
CA ASP A 773 6.97 -29.84 12.63
C ASP A 773 7.48 -31.25 13.00
N ASN A 774 8.55 -31.27 13.79
CA ASN A 774 9.04 -32.46 14.48
C ASN A 774 9.06 -32.24 16.00
N ASN A 775 9.09 -33.34 16.75
CA ASN A 775 9.55 -33.36 18.14
C ASN A 775 10.75 -34.33 18.18
N GLY A 776 11.97 -33.85 18.42
CA GLY A 776 13.17 -34.70 18.38
C GLY A 776 14.43 -34.05 18.94
N THR A 777 15.54 -34.81 19.02
CA THR A 777 16.82 -34.36 19.60
C THR A 777 17.85 -34.00 18.51
N SER A 778 17.52 -33.14 17.56
CA SER A 778 18.40 -32.75 16.45
C SER A 778 18.46 -31.24 16.28
N ASN A 779 19.66 -30.65 16.38
CA ASN A 779 19.92 -29.21 16.16
C ASN A 779 20.11 -28.85 14.67
N SER A 780 19.41 -29.56 13.78
CA SER A 780 19.48 -29.38 12.33
C SER A 780 18.08 -29.55 11.77
N PHE A 781 17.68 -28.67 10.84
CA PHE A 781 16.38 -28.68 10.18
C PHE A 781 16.11 -30.05 9.53
N THR A 782 15.44 -30.95 10.24
CA THR A 782 15.39 -32.35 9.81
C THR A 782 14.38 -32.58 8.68
N PRO A 783 14.70 -33.47 7.73
CA PRO A 783 13.74 -33.88 6.71
C PRO A 783 12.61 -34.77 7.25
N THR A 784 12.66 -35.19 8.52
CA THR A 784 11.68 -36.12 9.14
C THR A 784 10.45 -35.46 9.77
N SER A 785 10.28 -34.13 9.67
CA SER A 785 9.08 -33.45 10.18
C SER A 785 7.79 -33.87 9.47
N THR A 786 6.69 -33.88 10.22
CA THR A 786 5.35 -34.32 9.79
C THR A 786 4.47 -33.13 9.42
N LEU A 787 3.64 -33.28 8.37
CA LEU A 787 2.68 -32.24 7.98
C LEU A 787 1.62 -32.08 9.07
N LYS A 788 1.42 -30.85 9.55
CA LYS A 788 0.49 -30.56 10.65
C LYS A 788 -0.82 -29.97 10.17
N PHE A 789 -0.75 -28.86 9.45
CA PHE A 789 -1.94 -28.19 8.95
C PHE A 789 -1.62 -27.34 7.73
N ILE A 790 -2.69 -26.91 7.07
CA ILE A 790 -2.68 -25.79 6.12
C ILE A 790 -3.78 -24.80 6.52
N PRO A 791 -3.54 -23.48 6.51
CA PRO A 791 -4.59 -22.51 6.75
C PRO A 791 -5.66 -22.54 5.65
N THR A 792 -6.87 -22.14 6.02
CA THR A 792 -8.01 -21.92 5.12
C THR A 792 -8.60 -20.54 5.39
N SER A 793 -9.46 -20.03 4.50
CA SER A 793 -10.05 -18.69 4.64
C SER A 793 -10.84 -18.47 5.93
N GLU A 794 -11.34 -19.54 6.56
CA GLU A 794 -12.14 -19.50 7.78
C GLU A 794 -11.49 -20.28 8.94
N GLY A 795 -10.21 -20.63 8.85
CA GLY A 795 -9.51 -21.41 9.88
C GLY A 795 -8.32 -22.21 9.33
N TYR A 796 -8.31 -23.53 9.51
CA TYR A 796 -7.27 -24.43 8.97
C TYR A 796 -7.76 -25.88 8.86
N PHE A 797 -7.08 -26.68 8.04
CA PHE A 797 -7.27 -28.12 8.01
C PHE A 797 -6.14 -28.82 8.78
N ASP A 798 -6.50 -29.61 9.79
CA ASP A 798 -5.56 -30.40 10.61
C ASP A 798 -5.29 -31.75 9.95
N PHE A 799 -4.07 -31.96 9.45
CA PHE A 799 -3.68 -33.22 8.79
C PHE A 799 -3.42 -34.36 9.78
N VAL A 800 -3.22 -34.07 11.07
CA VAL A 800 -3.00 -35.10 12.10
C VAL A 800 -4.34 -35.71 12.51
N LYS A 801 -5.35 -34.86 12.72
CA LYS A 801 -6.72 -35.29 13.06
C LYS A 801 -7.57 -35.60 11.83
N ASN A 802 -7.18 -35.10 10.66
CA ASN A 802 -7.94 -35.16 9.41
C ASN A 802 -9.31 -34.45 9.53
N GLU A 803 -9.29 -33.23 10.08
CA GLU A 803 -10.48 -32.44 10.43
C GLU A 803 -10.32 -30.97 10.02
N TYR A 804 -11.44 -30.31 9.70
CA TYR A 804 -11.48 -28.86 9.52
C TYR A 804 -11.69 -28.17 10.87
N ILE A 805 -10.87 -27.17 11.15
CA ILE A 805 -10.98 -26.28 12.31
C ILE A 805 -11.32 -24.89 11.80
N TYR A 806 -12.32 -24.26 12.42
CA TYR A 806 -12.85 -22.97 12.04
C TYR A 806 -12.57 -21.93 13.11
N ASN A 807 -12.35 -20.68 12.70
CA ASN A 807 -12.08 -19.56 13.60
C ASN A 807 -13.21 -18.52 13.52
N TYR A 808 -13.70 -18.10 14.68
CA TYR A 808 -14.33 -16.80 14.84
C TYR A 808 -13.25 -15.74 15.02
N THR A 809 -13.33 -14.69 14.21
CA THR A 809 -12.45 -13.52 14.34
C THR A 809 -13.24 -12.27 14.71
N ASP A 810 -12.60 -11.34 15.40
CA ASP A 810 -13.13 -9.98 15.58
C ASP A 810 -12.89 -9.12 14.33
N HIS A 811 -13.24 -7.83 14.41
CA HIS A 811 -13.11 -6.90 13.30
C HIS A 811 -11.66 -6.68 12.84
N LEU A 812 -10.65 -6.96 13.67
CA LEU A 812 -9.23 -6.84 13.28
C LEU A 812 -8.62 -8.18 12.86
N GLY A 813 -9.42 -9.24 12.79
CA GLY A 813 -8.92 -10.57 12.45
C GLY A 813 -8.26 -11.29 13.62
N ASN A 814 -8.42 -10.83 14.88
CA ASN A 814 -7.91 -11.59 16.02
C ASN A 814 -8.74 -12.86 16.17
N VAL A 815 -8.08 -14.02 16.28
CA VAL A 815 -8.77 -15.29 16.54
C VAL A 815 -9.36 -15.25 17.94
N ARG A 816 -10.69 -15.21 18.07
CA ARG A 816 -11.37 -15.15 19.38
C ARG A 816 -11.75 -16.53 19.89
N LEU A 817 -12.16 -17.41 18.98
CA LEU A 817 -12.60 -18.76 19.31
C LEU A 817 -12.37 -19.68 18.11
N SER A 818 -11.84 -20.87 18.34
CA SER A 818 -11.68 -21.92 17.34
C SER A 818 -12.60 -23.09 17.67
N TYR A 819 -13.22 -23.70 16.65
CA TYR A 819 -14.17 -24.80 16.82
C TYR A 819 -14.12 -25.80 15.67
N PHE A 820 -14.67 -26.99 15.89
CA PHE A 820 -14.74 -28.05 14.89
C PHE A 820 -15.97 -28.92 15.10
N ASN A 821 -16.26 -29.81 14.15
CA ASN A 821 -17.30 -30.82 14.29
C ASN A 821 -16.66 -32.14 14.73
N ASN A 822 -17.00 -32.63 15.93
CA ASN A 822 -16.46 -33.88 16.49
C ASN A 822 -17.25 -35.14 16.07
N GLY A 823 -18.19 -35.00 15.13
CA GLY A 823 -19.06 -36.06 14.64
C GLY A 823 -20.38 -36.22 15.42
N SER A 824 -20.43 -35.77 16.68
CA SER A 824 -21.66 -35.71 17.50
C SER A 824 -22.26 -34.30 17.55
N GLY A 825 -21.45 -33.27 17.24
CA GLY A 825 -21.85 -31.88 17.24
C GLY A 825 -20.65 -30.96 17.16
N ILE A 826 -20.90 -29.67 17.41
CA ILE A 826 -19.87 -28.64 17.37
C ILE A 826 -19.20 -28.55 18.74
N GLU A 827 -17.87 -28.50 18.74
CA GLU A 827 -17.05 -28.38 19.94
C GLU A 827 -16.07 -27.21 19.81
N VAL A 828 -15.93 -26.44 20.90
CA VAL A 828 -14.94 -25.37 20.99
C VAL A 828 -13.57 -25.96 21.31
N LEU A 829 -12.59 -25.70 20.44
CA LEU A 829 -11.22 -26.17 20.57
C LEU A 829 -10.36 -25.21 21.42
N GLU A 830 -10.55 -23.92 21.22
CA GLU A 830 -9.74 -22.89 21.87
C GLU A 830 -10.50 -21.56 21.98
N GLU A 831 -10.24 -20.79 23.04
CA GLU A 831 -10.71 -19.42 23.19
C GLU A 831 -9.54 -18.48 23.52
N ASN A 832 -9.54 -17.31 22.89
CA ASN A 832 -8.53 -16.29 23.05
C ASN A 832 -9.19 -14.91 23.14
N ASN A 833 -8.97 -14.21 24.26
CA ASN A 833 -9.39 -12.83 24.45
C ASN A 833 -8.15 -12.00 24.76
N TYR A 834 -8.16 -10.72 24.38
CA TYR A 834 -6.96 -9.89 24.37
C TYR A 834 -7.20 -8.54 25.04
N TYR A 835 -6.18 -8.07 25.75
CA TYR A 835 -6.03 -6.65 26.07
C TYR A 835 -5.92 -5.86 24.77
N PRO A 836 -6.24 -4.55 24.76
CA PRO A 836 -6.15 -3.71 23.57
C PRO A 836 -4.84 -3.84 22.77
N PHE A 837 -3.67 -3.84 23.42
CA PHE A 837 -2.37 -4.01 22.78
C PHE A 837 -2.00 -5.48 22.45
N GLY A 838 -2.91 -6.43 22.66
CA GLY A 838 -2.80 -7.79 22.13
C GLY A 838 -2.23 -8.84 23.07
N LEU A 839 -1.93 -8.49 24.34
CA LEU A 839 -1.60 -9.50 25.35
C LEU A 839 -2.84 -10.38 25.57
N LYS A 840 -2.66 -11.71 25.63
CA LYS A 840 -3.77 -12.64 25.86
C LYS A 840 -4.22 -12.58 27.32
N HIS A 841 -5.53 -12.54 27.57
CA HIS A 841 -6.07 -12.66 28.92
C HIS A 841 -5.74 -14.04 29.50
N GLN A 842 -5.55 -14.09 30.82
CA GLN A 842 -5.34 -15.34 31.56
C GLN A 842 -6.46 -15.58 32.57
N GLY A 843 -6.59 -16.82 33.03
CA GLY A 843 -7.44 -17.18 34.17
C GLY A 843 -8.87 -17.63 33.85
N TYR A 844 -9.26 -17.77 32.58
CA TYR A 844 -10.58 -18.30 32.19
C TYR A 844 -10.57 -18.98 30.81
N ASN A 845 -11.54 -19.88 30.58
CA ASN A 845 -11.77 -20.63 29.33
C ASN A 845 -10.49 -21.29 28.77
N ILE A 846 -9.66 -21.87 29.65
CA ILE A 846 -8.39 -22.49 29.28
C ILE A 846 -8.67 -23.85 28.63
N LEU A 847 -8.51 -23.92 27.32
CA LEU A 847 -8.62 -25.13 26.51
C LEU A 847 -7.25 -25.47 25.92
N SER A 848 -6.96 -26.75 25.73
CA SER A 848 -5.65 -27.23 25.28
C SER A 848 -5.29 -26.86 23.83
N GLY A 849 -6.28 -26.51 23.01
CA GLY A 849 -6.08 -26.08 21.62
C GLY A 849 -5.34 -27.09 20.73
N ASN A 850 -4.81 -26.61 19.61
CA ASN A 850 -3.81 -27.33 18.80
C ASN A 850 -2.43 -26.71 19.06
N SER A 851 -1.51 -27.47 19.64
CA SER A 851 -0.17 -27.00 20.02
C SER A 851 0.73 -26.62 18.83
N SER A 852 0.45 -27.11 17.62
CA SER A 852 1.15 -26.71 16.40
C SER A 852 0.59 -25.41 15.81
N TYR A 853 -0.65 -25.01 16.14
CA TYR A 853 -1.30 -23.81 15.60
C TYR A 853 -1.17 -22.60 16.55
N GLN A 854 -0.15 -21.78 16.31
CA GLN A 854 0.19 -20.62 17.16
C GLN A 854 -0.27 -19.27 16.59
N TYR A 855 -1.25 -19.26 15.67
CA TYR A 855 -1.75 -18.03 15.04
C TYR A 855 -2.90 -17.46 15.87
N LYS A 856 -2.68 -16.31 16.51
CA LYS A 856 -3.58 -15.77 17.57
C LYS A 856 -3.99 -14.33 17.27
N TYR A 857 -3.35 -13.35 17.92
CA TYR A 857 -3.61 -11.93 17.72
C TYR A 857 -3.26 -11.52 16.27
N ASN A 858 -4.18 -10.84 15.61
CA ASN A 858 -4.14 -10.49 14.19
C ASN A 858 -3.81 -11.66 13.23
N GLY A 859 -4.11 -12.90 13.64
CA GLY A 859 -3.73 -14.09 12.89
C GLY A 859 -2.21 -14.26 12.73
N LYS A 860 -1.40 -13.68 13.63
CA LYS A 860 0.07 -13.79 13.61
C LYS A 860 0.56 -14.90 14.51
N GLU A 861 1.69 -15.51 14.11
CA GLU A 861 2.29 -16.61 14.83
C GLU A 861 2.99 -16.11 16.10
N LEU A 862 2.54 -16.58 17.26
CA LEU A 862 3.21 -16.37 18.54
C LEU A 862 4.48 -17.24 18.60
N GLN A 863 5.63 -16.60 18.76
CA GLN A 863 6.92 -17.28 18.94
C GLN A 863 7.11 -17.70 20.40
N GLU A 864 8.07 -18.61 20.62
CA GLU A 864 8.44 -19.13 21.94
C GLU A 864 8.92 -18.02 22.90
N THR A 865 9.40 -16.90 22.38
CA THR A 865 9.80 -15.69 23.12
C THR A 865 8.62 -14.85 23.64
N GLY A 866 7.38 -15.21 23.28
CA GLY A 866 6.18 -14.43 23.53
C GLY A 866 5.98 -13.25 22.57
N MET A 867 6.77 -13.15 21.51
CA MET A 867 6.64 -12.14 20.46
C MET A 867 5.80 -12.66 19.30
N TYR A 868 5.01 -11.80 18.66
CA TYR A 868 4.30 -12.14 17.42
C TYR A 868 5.17 -11.86 16.20
N ASP A 869 5.30 -12.84 15.30
CA ASP A 869 5.97 -12.64 14.02
C ASP A 869 5.01 -12.06 12.98
N TYR A 870 5.28 -10.83 12.57
CA TYR A 870 4.52 -10.14 11.53
C TYR A 870 5.17 -10.22 10.15
N GLY A 871 6.36 -10.83 10.02
CA GLY A 871 7.10 -10.95 8.77
C GLY A 871 8.29 -9.98 8.76
N ALA A 872 8.04 -8.67 8.69
CA ALA A 872 9.13 -7.69 8.67
C ALA A 872 9.72 -7.38 10.06
N ARG A 873 8.95 -7.61 11.12
CA ARG A 873 9.32 -7.31 12.52
C ARG A 873 8.62 -8.26 13.49
N PHE A 874 9.16 -8.37 14.70
CA PHE A 874 8.54 -9.12 15.80
C PHE A 874 7.94 -8.15 16.83
N TYR A 875 6.63 -8.30 17.09
CA TYR A 875 5.85 -7.45 17.98
C TYR A 875 5.85 -7.99 19.41
N MET A 876 6.05 -7.12 20.40
CA MET A 876 5.98 -7.46 21.83
C MET A 876 4.66 -6.94 22.44
N PRO A 877 3.61 -7.78 22.54
CA PRO A 877 2.30 -7.36 23.06
C PRO A 877 2.32 -7.06 24.57
N ASP A 878 3.26 -7.67 25.31
CA ASP A 878 3.42 -7.47 26.75
C ASP A 878 3.93 -6.07 27.10
N ILE A 879 4.61 -5.38 26.18
CA ILE A 879 5.07 -3.99 26.35
C ILE A 879 4.58 -3.02 25.26
N GLY A 880 3.72 -3.47 24.34
CA GLY A 880 3.00 -2.64 23.36
C GLY A 880 3.81 -2.02 22.22
N ARG A 881 4.95 -2.62 21.81
CA ARG A 881 5.84 -2.00 20.78
C ARG A 881 6.74 -2.97 20.01
N TRP A 882 7.41 -2.46 18.97
CA TRP A 882 8.43 -3.17 18.20
C TRP A 882 9.83 -3.04 18.81
N GLY A 883 10.67 -4.04 18.55
CA GLY A 883 12.10 -4.04 18.93
C GLY A 883 13.05 -3.47 17.86
N VAL A 884 12.56 -3.22 16.64
CA VAL A 884 13.35 -2.75 15.50
C VAL A 884 12.65 -1.59 14.80
N VAL A 885 13.42 -0.75 14.10
CA VAL A 885 12.92 0.41 13.34
C VAL A 885 11.99 -0.07 12.23
N ASP A 886 10.85 0.61 12.06
CA ASP A 886 9.93 0.37 10.95
C ASP A 886 10.64 0.57 9.58
N PRO A 887 10.64 -0.44 8.68
CA PRO A 887 11.16 -0.29 7.33
C PRO A 887 10.54 0.87 6.53
N LEU A 888 9.32 1.30 6.88
CA LEU A 888 8.57 2.40 6.28
C LEU A 888 8.37 3.59 7.23
N ALA A 889 9.21 3.74 8.27
CA ALA A 889 9.14 4.85 9.21
C ALA A 889 9.02 6.23 8.53
N GLU A 890 9.65 6.39 7.35
CA GLU A 890 9.62 7.62 6.57
C GLU A 890 8.26 7.96 5.94
N LYS A 891 7.35 6.98 5.78
CA LYS A 891 5.95 7.28 5.42
C LYS A 891 5.17 7.86 6.59
N MET A 892 5.68 7.70 7.80
CA MET A 892 4.97 7.96 9.06
C MET A 892 5.77 8.88 9.99
N ARG A 893 6.53 9.85 9.44
CA ARG A 893 7.52 10.69 10.17
C ARG A 893 7.03 11.43 11.41
N ARG A 894 5.72 11.59 11.57
CA ARG A 894 5.08 12.18 12.76
C ARG A 894 4.92 11.19 13.93
N HIS A 895 5.20 9.92 13.69
CA HIS A 895 5.11 8.83 14.65
C HIS A 895 6.51 8.32 14.98
N ASN A 896 6.66 7.81 16.20
CA ASN A 896 7.85 7.07 16.60
C ASN A 896 8.10 5.85 15.67
N PRO A 897 9.33 5.64 15.15
CA PRO A 897 9.68 4.48 14.32
C PRO A 897 9.50 3.08 14.96
N TYR A 898 9.21 2.99 16.25
CA TYR A 898 8.99 1.73 16.98
C TYR A 898 7.55 1.53 17.47
N ASN A 899 6.63 2.44 17.15
CA ASN A 899 5.26 2.35 17.64
C ASN A 899 4.48 1.21 16.98
N TYR A 900 3.48 0.69 17.69
CA TYR A 900 2.53 -0.26 17.14
C TYR A 900 1.23 0.47 16.81
N THR A 901 0.73 0.33 15.57
CA THR A 901 -0.63 0.74 15.17
C THR A 901 -1.02 2.18 15.49
N PHE A 902 -0.06 3.11 15.39
CA PHE A 902 -0.25 4.51 15.76
C PHE A 902 -0.65 4.75 17.23
N ASN A 903 -0.44 3.75 18.09
CA ASN A 903 -0.96 3.65 19.45
C ASN A 903 -2.49 3.60 19.51
N ASN A 904 -3.16 3.08 18.46
CA ASN A 904 -4.60 2.84 18.41
C ASN A 904 -4.88 1.42 17.89
N PRO A 905 -4.54 0.38 18.68
CA PRO A 905 -4.65 -1.01 18.27
C PRO A 905 -6.10 -1.52 18.18
N ILE A 906 -7.09 -0.68 18.51
CA ILE A 906 -8.52 -0.99 18.37
C ILE A 906 -9.02 -0.68 16.96
N SER A 907 -8.41 0.29 16.28
CA SER A 907 -8.84 0.74 14.95
C SER A 907 -7.90 0.28 13.82
N PHE A 908 -6.65 -0.06 14.15
CA PHE A 908 -5.59 -0.38 13.19
C PHE A 908 -4.89 -1.71 13.51
N ILE A 909 -4.37 -2.34 12.46
CA ILE A 909 -3.53 -3.54 12.45
C ILE A 909 -2.29 -3.24 11.60
N ASP A 910 -1.10 -3.70 11.97
CA ASP A 910 0.03 -3.77 11.04
C ASP A 910 0.02 -5.14 10.35
N PRO A 911 -0.27 -5.29 9.06
CA PRO A 911 -0.46 -6.61 8.46
C PRO A 911 0.82 -7.39 8.22
N ASP A 912 1.97 -6.74 8.07
CA ASP A 912 3.22 -7.38 7.68
C ASP A 912 4.45 -6.85 8.44
N GLY A 913 4.22 -6.01 9.45
CA GLY A 913 5.26 -5.39 10.26
C GLY A 913 5.91 -4.19 9.59
N ARG A 914 5.29 -3.54 8.59
CA ARG A 914 5.87 -2.37 7.89
C ARG A 914 4.99 -1.14 7.91
N GLU A 915 3.68 -1.28 7.94
CA GLU A 915 2.80 -0.13 7.89
C GLU A 915 1.51 -0.48 8.62
N SER A 916 1.12 0.40 9.53
CA SER A 916 -0.15 0.24 10.23
C SER A 916 -1.30 0.65 9.32
N LEU A 917 -2.27 -0.25 9.24
CA LEU A 917 -3.35 -0.24 8.28
C LEU A 917 -4.70 -0.33 8.99
N GLY A 918 -5.65 0.46 8.52
CA GLY A 918 -6.98 0.56 9.13
C GLY A 918 -8.06 -0.12 8.31
N TRP A 919 -9.25 -0.16 8.90
CA TRP A 919 -10.48 -0.30 8.14
C TRP A 919 -10.92 1.07 7.61
N GLY A 920 -11.48 1.10 6.41
CA GLY A 920 -12.09 2.30 5.87
C GLY A 920 -13.32 2.00 5.00
N LEU A 921 -14.17 3.03 4.84
CA LEU A 921 -15.21 3.11 3.83
C LEU A 921 -14.70 3.57 2.45
N LYS A 922 -14.79 2.73 1.43
CA LYS A 922 -14.60 3.11 0.02
C LYS A 922 -15.77 2.64 -0.82
N ASP A 923 -16.28 3.52 -1.67
CA ASP A 923 -17.43 3.24 -2.54
C ASP A 923 -18.68 2.72 -1.78
N GLY A 924 -18.88 3.16 -0.52
CA GLY A 924 -20.01 2.73 0.30
C GLY A 924 -19.83 1.37 0.99
N VAL A 925 -18.67 0.73 0.87
CA VAL A 925 -18.36 -0.58 1.48
C VAL A 925 -17.16 -0.48 2.42
N TRP A 926 -17.32 -1.02 3.63
CA TRP A 926 -16.21 -1.17 4.56
C TRP A 926 -15.34 -2.32 4.13
N SER A 927 -14.09 -2.00 3.86
CA SER A 927 -13.10 -2.96 3.44
C SER A 927 -11.83 -2.73 4.23
N TRP A 928 -11.27 -3.85 4.71
CA TRP A 928 -9.89 -3.88 5.12
C TRP A 928 -9.03 -3.58 3.89
N GLN A 929 -8.13 -2.61 4.02
CA GLN A 929 -7.27 -2.18 2.94
C GLN A 929 -5.82 -2.30 3.38
N SER A 930 -5.09 -3.20 2.73
CA SER A 930 -3.69 -3.52 3.00
C SER A 930 -2.72 -2.38 2.68
N ASP A 931 -3.21 -1.15 2.46
CA ASP A 931 -2.42 0.02 2.11
C ASP A 931 -3.05 1.35 2.60
N LEU A 932 -4.09 1.28 3.45
CA LEU A 932 -4.76 2.39 4.12
C LEU A 932 -4.03 2.87 5.39
N THR A 933 -3.41 4.02 5.32
CA THR A 933 -2.57 4.64 6.35
C THR A 933 -3.26 5.90 6.85
N VAL A 934 -2.86 6.42 8.01
CA VAL A 934 -3.38 7.72 8.52
C VAL A 934 -3.02 8.90 7.57
N ASN A 935 -2.18 8.70 6.54
CA ASN A 935 -1.78 9.72 5.56
C ASN A 935 -2.43 9.57 4.17
N ASN A 936 -3.02 8.42 3.87
CA ASN A 936 -3.59 8.13 2.55
C ASN A 936 -5.01 7.59 2.61
N TYR A 937 -5.56 7.39 3.82
CA TYR A 937 -6.97 7.11 4.09
C TYR A 937 -7.83 7.87 3.08
N THR A 938 -7.59 9.15 3.00
CA THR A 938 -8.26 10.09 2.12
C THR A 938 -8.02 9.92 0.65
N LYS A 939 -6.74 9.85 0.30
CA LYS A 939 -6.27 9.98 -1.08
C LYS A 939 -6.75 8.80 -1.93
N ARG A 940 -7.27 7.76 -1.28
CA ARG A 940 -7.70 6.48 -1.86
C ARG A 940 -9.21 6.27 -1.89
N GLY A 941 -9.99 7.32 -1.57
CA GLY A 941 -11.45 7.29 -1.60
C GLY A 941 -12.10 6.94 -0.25
N PHE A 942 -11.34 7.05 0.84
CA PHE A 942 -11.84 7.12 2.22
C PHE A 942 -11.80 8.61 2.65
N THR A 943 -12.32 9.05 3.81
CA THR A 943 -12.54 10.51 4.06
C THR A 943 -11.37 11.27 4.76
N GLU A 944 -10.51 11.98 4.03
CA GLU A 944 -10.11 13.40 4.31
C GLU A 944 -10.58 14.24 3.08
N TYR A 945 -10.05 15.46 2.98
CA TYR A 945 -10.50 16.52 2.12
C TYR A 945 -9.28 17.21 1.48
N LYS A 946 -9.46 17.85 0.32
CA LYS A 946 -8.45 18.71 -0.31
C LYS A 946 -8.23 19.98 0.52
N ASP A 947 -7.24 20.78 0.14
CA ASP A 947 -7.01 22.13 0.67
C ASP A 947 -8.22 23.06 0.47
N ASP A 948 -9.13 22.76 -0.46
CA ASP A 948 -10.41 23.46 -0.64
C ASP A 948 -11.57 22.74 0.06
N GLY A 949 -11.26 21.82 0.99
CA GLY A 949 -12.09 20.90 1.77
C GLY A 949 -13.04 20.00 0.97
N SER A 950 -12.83 19.84 -0.35
CA SER A 950 -13.63 18.91 -1.14
C SER A 950 -13.18 17.48 -0.91
N VAL A 951 -14.11 16.52 -0.94
CA VAL A 951 -13.74 15.10 -1.02
C VAL A 951 -12.72 14.94 -2.14
N ILE A 952 -11.62 14.26 -1.82
CA ILE A 952 -10.61 13.92 -2.80
C ILE A 952 -11.20 12.86 -3.74
N GLU A 953 -11.93 13.29 -4.77
CA GLU A 953 -12.11 12.49 -5.97
C GLU A 953 -10.72 12.38 -6.63
N ASP A 954 -10.09 11.21 -6.49
CA ASP A 954 -8.80 10.81 -7.07
C ASP A 954 -7.70 11.89 -7.01
N SER A 955 -6.90 11.96 -5.93
CA SER A 955 -5.63 12.72 -5.96
C SER A 955 -4.41 11.82 -5.75
N PHE A 956 -3.70 11.64 -6.86
CA PHE A 956 -2.31 11.23 -6.92
C PHE A 956 -1.41 12.19 -6.13
N ILE A 957 -0.43 11.63 -5.43
CA ILE A 957 0.71 12.41 -4.91
C ILE A 957 1.49 12.94 -6.13
N GLN A 958 1.58 14.26 -6.27
CA GLN A 958 2.36 14.91 -7.33
C GLN A 958 3.86 14.58 -7.21
N GLY A 959 4.30 13.59 -7.98
CA GLY A 959 5.36 13.77 -8.95
C GLY A 959 4.72 13.55 -10.33
N LYS A 960 4.78 14.55 -11.22
CA LYS A 960 4.04 14.58 -12.50
C LYS A 960 4.34 13.36 -13.39
N GLU A 961 3.29 12.63 -13.80
CA GLU A 961 2.90 12.31 -15.19
C GLU A 961 1.56 11.55 -15.19
N GLU A 962 0.65 11.93 -16.08
CA GLU A 962 -0.70 11.36 -16.24
C GLU A 962 -0.65 9.91 -16.78
N GLU A 963 -1.69 9.11 -16.49
CA GLU A 963 -1.98 7.77 -17.04
C GLU A 963 -1.33 6.54 -16.37
N ASN A 964 -1.21 6.54 -15.04
CA ASN A 964 -0.82 5.32 -14.34
C ASN A 964 -1.36 5.31 -12.90
N THR A 965 -2.51 4.66 -12.64
CA THR A 965 -2.87 4.19 -11.27
C THR A 965 -2.15 2.89 -11.00
N GLY A 966 -1.44 2.74 -9.89
CA GLY A 966 -0.66 1.55 -9.60
C GLY A 966 -0.28 1.43 -8.14
N LYS A 967 -0.01 0.19 -7.68
CA LYS A 967 0.38 -0.11 -6.30
C LYS A 967 1.82 0.35 -6.07
N THR A 968 2.08 1.03 -4.96
CA THR A 968 3.45 1.35 -4.53
C THR A 968 3.99 0.21 -3.68
N TYR A 969 4.98 -0.52 -4.17
CA TYR A 969 5.77 -1.48 -3.40
C TYR A 969 7.11 -0.85 -3.03
N LEU A 970 7.55 -1.04 -1.79
CA LEU A 970 8.93 -0.78 -1.43
C LEU A 970 9.72 -2.09 -1.61
N GLY A 971 10.68 -2.09 -2.52
CA GLY A 971 11.67 -3.17 -2.59
C GLY A 971 12.44 -3.24 -1.26
N PHE A 972 13.04 -4.40 -0.95
CA PHE A 972 13.85 -4.63 0.26
C PHE A 972 15.06 -3.68 0.42
N ASN A 973 15.29 -2.79 -0.55
CA ASN A 973 16.29 -1.73 -0.54
C ASN A 973 15.77 -0.36 -0.04
N GLY A 974 14.51 -0.26 0.39
CA GLY A 974 13.94 1.00 0.86
C GLY A 974 13.57 1.99 -0.25
N GLU A 975 13.42 1.52 -1.50
CA GLU A 975 12.90 2.31 -2.62
C GLU A 975 11.46 1.95 -3.01
N ALA A 976 10.61 2.98 -3.12
CA ALA A 976 9.22 2.87 -3.55
C ALA A 976 9.16 2.82 -5.07
N SER A 977 8.70 1.70 -5.60
CA SER A 977 8.44 1.54 -7.02
C SER A 977 6.97 1.19 -7.26
N TYR A 978 6.51 1.67 -8.38
CA TYR A 978 5.11 1.74 -8.77
C TYR A 978 4.75 0.50 -9.61
N LEU A 979 3.50 0.03 -9.54
CA LEU A 979 3.03 -1.18 -10.24
C LEU A 979 1.71 -0.86 -10.96
N PRO A 980 1.68 -0.65 -12.29
CA PRO A 980 0.47 -0.25 -13.02
C PRO A 980 -0.73 -1.16 -12.74
N THR A 981 -1.78 -0.60 -12.13
CA THR A 981 -3.16 -1.08 -12.24
C THR A 981 -3.77 -0.41 -13.46
N ASP A 982 -3.62 -1.05 -14.62
CA ASP A 982 -4.32 -0.63 -15.83
C ASP A 982 -5.84 -0.60 -15.54
N LYS A 983 -6.50 0.56 -15.75
CA LYS A 983 -7.94 0.78 -15.58
C LYS A 983 -8.74 0.15 -16.73
N SER A 984 -8.48 -1.13 -17.02
CA SER A 984 -9.34 -1.95 -17.84
C SER A 984 -9.49 -3.33 -17.22
N ASN A 985 -10.34 -3.42 -16.19
CA ASN A 985 -11.26 -4.53 -15.87
C ASN A 985 -11.71 -4.38 -14.42
N GLY A 986 -12.98 -4.00 -14.22
CA GLY A 986 -13.60 -3.95 -12.90
C GLY A 986 -13.71 -5.35 -12.30
N SER A 987 -12.90 -5.65 -11.29
CA SER A 987 -13.14 -6.69 -10.26
C SER A 987 -12.02 -6.73 -9.21
N THR A 988 -11.80 -5.68 -8.42
CA THR A 988 -10.78 -5.71 -7.34
C THR A 988 -11.36 -5.52 -5.93
N GLY A 989 -12.67 -5.38 -5.77
CA GLY A 989 -13.34 -5.19 -4.47
C GLY A 989 -13.61 -6.44 -3.62
N LEU A 990 -13.22 -7.64 -4.05
CA LEU A 990 -13.61 -8.90 -3.36
C LEU A 990 -12.51 -9.96 -3.23
N LEU A 991 -11.24 -9.57 -3.44
CA LEU A 991 -10.08 -10.45 -3.29
C LEU A 991 -9.34 -10.27 -1.95
N GLY A 992 -9.90 -9.46 -1.04
CA GLY A 992 -9.23 -8.97 0.19
C GLY A 992 -9.12 -9.96 1.36
N LEU A 993 -9.87 -11.06 1.35
CA LEU A 993 -9.77 -12.09 2.41
C LEU A 993 -8.90 -13.29 1.99
N SER A 994 -8.86 -13.59 0.69
CA SER A 994 -7.96 -14.63 0.16
C SER A 994 -6.52 -14.14 -0.03
N ASN A 995 -6.31 -12.84 -0.28
CA ASN A 995 -4.97 -12.27 -0.37
C ASN A 995 -4.29 -12.10 1.00
N TRP A 996 -5.06 -11.99 2.08
CA TRP A 996 -4.50 -12.03 3.43
C TRP A 996 -3.87 -13.41 3.75
N PHE A 997 -4.49 -14.49 3.27
CA PHE A 997 -3.87 -15.83 3.29
C PHE A 997 -2.81 -16.01 2.19
N ARG A 998 -2.95 -15.34 1.04
CA ARG A 998 -1.94 -15.39 -0.03
C ARG A 998 -0.66 -14.61 0.30
N ASP A 999 -0.71 -13.65 1.21
CA ASP A 999 0.49 -12.98 1.73
C ASP A 999 1.14 -13.77 2.88
N ILE A 1000 0.43 -14.76 3.44
CA ILE A 1000 1.00 -15.85 4.26
C ILE A 1000 1.50 -17.02 3.35
N ILE A 1001 1.05 -17.09 2.09
CA ILE A 1001 1.39 -18.12 1.10
C ILE A 1001 1.95 -17.47 -0.17
N GLY A 1002 3.21 -17.04 -0.07
CA GLY A 1002 4.13 -16.64 -1.15
C GLY A 1002 3.56 -16.17 -2.49
N THR A 1003 3.83 -14.92 -2.89
CA THR A 1003 4.40 -14.58 -4.22
C THR A 1003 4.71 -13.08 -4.39
N THR A 1004 6.00 -12.81 -4.61
CA THR A 1004 6.66 -11.97 -5.66
C THR A 1004 6.35 -10.47 -5.87
N GLN A 1005 7.46 -9.72 -5.96
CA GLN A 1005 7.68 -8.31 -6.31
C GLN A 1005 7.30 -7.91 -7.76
N GLU A 1006 6.98 -6.63 -7.97
CA GLU A 1006 7.41 -5.84 -9.15
C GLU A 1006 7.71 -4.38 -8.76
N THR A 1007 8.73 -3.80 -9.40
CA THR A 1007 9.14 -2.40 -9.32
C THR A 1007 9.18 -1.77 -10.73
N PHE A 1008 8.26 -0.85 -11.07
CA PHE A 1008 8.43 0.10 -12.19
C PHE A 1008 8.89 1.46 -11.68
N TYR A 1009 9.89 2.05 -12.35
CA TYR A 1009 10.28 3.45 -12.23
C TYR A 1009 9.78 4.26 -13.42
N SER A 1010 9.31 5.47 -13.10
CA SER A 1010 8.95 6.57 -13.99
C SER A 1010 10.19 7.20 -14.63
N PHE A 1011 10.14 7.44 -15.94
CA PHE A 1011 11.03 8.39 -16.61
C PHE A 1011 10.75 9.80 -16.09
N SER A 1012 11.78 10.55 -15.71
CA SER A 1012 11.69 12.00 -15.62
C SER A 1012 12.81 12.61 -16.47
N GLY A 1013 12.42 13.43 -17.45
CA GLY A 1013 13.26 14.49 -18.00
C GLY A 1013 14.43 14.11 -18.92
N GLY A 1014 14.13 13.61 -20.12
CA GLY A 1014 15.07 13.64 -21.25
C GLY A 1014 14.40 14.26 -22.48
N LYS A 1015 14.85 15.45 -22.91
CA LYS A 1015 14.45 16.04 -24.20
C LYS A 1015 14.81 15.04 -25.31
N ASN A 1016 13.80 14.50 -26.02
CA ASN A 1016 13.82 13.71 -27.27
C ASN A 1016 13.04 12.38 -27.24
N ALA A 1017 11.87 12.33 -26.59
CA ALA A 1017 10.86 11.29 -26.84
C ALA A 1017 9.85 11.77 -27.92
N PRO A 1018 9.37 10.90 -28.83
CA PRO A 1018 8.38 11.28 -29.84
C PRO A 1018 7.07 11.69 -29.18
N ASP A 1019 6.38 12.66 -29.76
CA ASP A 1019 5.12 13.14 -29.19
C ASP A 1019 3.99 12.10 -29.27
N LYS A 1020 3.04 12.24 -28.34
CA LYS A 1020 1.89 11.34 -28.12
C LYS A 1020 1.01 11.18 -29.38
N GLU A 1021 1.10 12.12 -30.32
CA GLU A 1021 0.31 12.13 -31.56
C GLU A 1021 0.89 11.21 -32.66
N THR A 1022 2.20 10.95 -32.60
CA THR A 1022 2.89 10.04 -33.51
C THR A 1022 2.71 8.57 -33.10
N LEU A 1023 2.65 8.31 -31.79
CA LEU A 1023 2.34 6.99 -31.21
C LEU A 1023 0.87 6.57 -31.41
N ASN A 1024 -0.06 7.53 -31.37
CA ASN A 1024 -1.49 7.27 -31.56
C ASN A 1024 -1.90 6.95 -33.00
N LYS A 1025 -1.00 7.07 -33.97
CA LYS A 1025 -1.27 6.76 -35.39
C LYS A 1025 -0.90 5.33 -35.79
N LEU A 1026 -0.20 4.57 -34.93
CA LEU A 1026 0.16 3.19 -35.20
C LEU A 1026 -0.94 2.25 -34.69
N LYS A 1027 -1.44 1.38 -35.57
CA LYS A 1027 -2.38 0.31 -35.20
C LYS A 1027 -1.66 -1.03 -35.16
N PRO A 1028 -2.15 -2.00 -34.35
CA PRO A 1028 -1.59 -3.35 -34.33
C PRO A 1028 -1.63 -3.99 -35.73
N GLY A 1029 -0.46 -4.16 -36.35
CA GLY A 1029 -0.30 -4.75 -37.68
C GLY A 1029 0.46 -3.89 -38.71
N ASP A 1030 0.81 -2.65 -38.38
CA ASP A 1030 1.52 -1.77 -39.33
C ASP A 1030 2.98 -2.24 -39.54
N LYS A 1031 3.35 -2.49 -40.80
CA LYS A 1031 4.72 -2.82 -41.21
C LYS A 1031 5.50 -1.53 -41.45
N ILE A 1032 6.55 -1.30 -40.67
CA ILE A 1032 7.48 -0.18 -40.87
C ILE A 1032 8.49 -0.58 -41.94
N GLU A 1033 8.51 0.12 -43.07
CA GLU A 1033 9.52 -0.08 -44.11
C GLU A 1033 10.86 0.55 -43.69
N SER A 1034 11.96 -0.12 -44.06
CA SER A 1034 13.32 0.05 -43.53
C SER A 1034 13.94 1.45 -43.64
N ASN A 1035 13.33 2.37 -44.38
CA ASN A 1035 13.88 3.70 -44.62
C ASN A 1035 13.59 4.71 -43.49
N ASP A 1036 12.53 4.53 -42.71
CA ASP A 1036 12.19 5.43 -41.59
C ASP A 1036 13.09 5.20 -40.37
N LEU A 1037 13.52 3.95 -40.15
CA LEU A 1037 14.45 3.60 -39.07
C LEU A 1037 15.87 4.16 -39.32
N LEU A 1038 16.27 4.30 -40.59
CA LEU A 1038 17.57 4.83 -41.00
C LEU A 1038 17.64 6.36 -40.88
N GLN A 1039 16.53 7.07 -41.07
CA GLN A 1039 16.46 8.52 -40.80
C GLN A 1039 16.59 8.83 -39.31
N TRP A 1040 16.01 8.01 -38.43
CA TRP A 1040 16.12 8.17 -36.98
C TRP A 1040 17.56 7.94 -36.48
N LEU A 1041 18.24 6.88 -36.93
CA LEU A 1041 19.63 6.57 -36.55
C LEU A 1041 20.64 7.65 -36.99
N SER A 1042 20.33 8.44 -38.02
CA SER A 1042 21.19 9.52 -38.52
C SER A 1042 21.09 10.84 -37.74
N SER A 1043 20.05 11.01 -36.92
CA SER A 1043 19.82 12.21 -36.09
C SER A 1043 20.51 12.18 -34.72
N ILE A 1044 21.17 11.07 -34.39
CA ILE A 1044 21.95 10.93 -33.16
C ILE A 1044 23.38 11.42 -33.45
N GLY A 1045 23.78 12.49 -32.77
CA GLY A 1045 24.99 13.25 -33.03
C GLY A 1045 26.28 12.43 -33.19
N LYS A 1046 27.07 12.85 -34.18
CA LYS A 1046 28.39 12.34 -34.59
C LYS A 1046 29.38 12.22 -33.42
N GLY A 1047 29.66 10.98 -33.00
CA GLY A 1047 30.90 10.57 -32.36
C GLY A 1047 31.48 9.40 -33.16
N LYS A 1048 32.62 9.63 -33.82
CA LYS A 1048 33.36 8.73 -34.73
C LYS A 1048 33.02 7.23 -34.65
N PHE A 1049 32.28 6.74 -35.63
CA PHE A 1049 32.38 5.35 -36.08
C PHE A 1049 32.42 5.33 -37.61
N ASP A 1050 33.55 4.84 -38.12
CA ASP A 1050 33.92 4.79 -39.52
C ASP A 1050 33.44 3.45 -40.09
N PHE A 1051 32.42 3.46 -40.95
CA PHE A 1051 32.06 2.30 -41.76
C PHE A 1051 31.92 2.73 -43.22
N LYS A 1052 32.96 2.41 -43.99
CA LYS A 1052 33.02 2.53 -45.45
C LYS A 1052 32.04 1.55 -46.09
N MET A 1053 31.07 2.06 -46.84
CA MET A 1053 30.55 1.34 -48.02
C MET A 1053 30.32 2.31 -49.19
N LYS A 1054 30.81 1.90 -50.35
CA LYS A 1054 30.89 2.67 -51.60
C LYS A 1054 29.52 2.81 -52.28
N THR A 1055 29.16 4.07 -52.53
CA THR A 1055 28.50 4.69 -53.68
C THR A 1055 27.85 3.83 -54.79
N SER A 1056 26.61 4.20 -55.16
CA SER A 1056 26.21 4.28 -56.59
C SER A 1056 25.33 5.50 -56.91
N ASP A 1057 25.55 6.03 -58.11
CA ASP A 1057 25.22 7.35 -58.65
C ASP A 1057 23.74 7.69 -58.90
N LYS A 1058 23.06 8.29 -57.92
CA LYS A 1058 21.77 9.00 -58.16
C LYS A 1058 21.64 10.40 -57.54
N LEU A 1059 22.69 10.91 -56.88
CA LEU A 1059 22.63 12.17 -56.14
C LEU A 1059 23.26 13.39 -56.84
N LEU A 1060 23.78 13.25 -58.07
CA LEU A 1060 24.40 14.38 -58.79
C LEU A 1060 23.39 15.28 -59.55
N ASN A 1061 22.10 14.96 -59.54
CA ASN A 1061 21.08 15.72 -60.31
C ASN A 1061 20.09 16.53 -59.45
N ILE A 1062 20.20 16.48 -58.12
CA ILE A 1062 19.27 17.18 -57.21
C ILE A 1062 19.90 18.48 -56.66
N GLU A 1063 21.21 18.52 -56.42
CA GLU A 1063 21.89 19.76 -56.00
C GLU A 1063 21.85 20.86 -57.07
N LYS A 1064 21.82 20.51 -58.37
CA LYS A 1064 21.68 21.50 -59.45
C LYS A 1064 20.27 22.10 -59.58
N ARG A 1065 19.24 21.48 -58.98
CA ARG A 1065 17.85 21.99 -59.03
C ARG A 1065 17.49 22.87 -57.84
N LEU A 1066 18.13 22.70 -56.67
CA LEU A 1066 17.85 23.54 -55.50
C LEU A 1066 18.52 24.92 -55.55
N THR A 1067 19.69 25.06 -56.20
CA THR A 1067 20.35 26.37 -56.34
C THR A 1067 19.59 27.32 -57.28
N LYS A 1068 18.61 26.83 -58.04
CA LYS A 1068 17.80 27.63 -58.97
C LYS A 1068 16.46 28.12 -58.39
N PHE A 1069 16.07 27.67 -57.20
CA PHE A 1069 14.75 27.97 -56.62
C PHE A 1069 14.78 29.07 -55.53
N ILE A 1070 15.96 29.53 -55.11
CA ILE A 1070 16.13 30.54 -54.04
C ILE A 1070 16.31 31.97 -54.63
N LYS A 1071 15.93 32.22 -55.89
CA LYS A 1071 16.17 33.52 -56.55
C LYS A 1071 15.00 34.11 -57.35
N SER A 1072 13.74 33.86 -56.98
CA SER A 1072 12.64 34.64 -57.57
C SER A 1072 11.59 35.04 -56.55
N ASP A 1073 11.44 36.35 -56.42
CA ASP A 1073 10.42 37.07 -55.66
C ASP A 1073 8.98 36.68 -56.05
N ASN A 1074 8.07 36.99 -55.14
CA ASN A 1074 6.59 36.88 -55.17
C ASN A 1074 6.01 35.64 -54.49
N TYR A 1075 5.46 35.82 -53.29
CA TYR A 1075 4.19 35.20 -52.92
C TYR A 1075 3.36 36.15 -52.04
N ASP A 1076 2.36 36.75 -52.69
CA ASP A 1076 1.19 37.35 -52.07
C ASP A 1076 0.31 36.28 -51.41
N SER A 1077 -0.27 36.66 -50.27
CA SER A 1077 -1.51 36.16 -49.64
C SER A 1077 -1.73 34.65 -49.51
N ILE A 1078 -1.69 34.14 -48.27
CA ILE A 1078 -2.61 33.09 -47.82
C ILE A 1078 -3.27 33.54 -46.52
N ASP A 1079 -4.60 33.59 -46.58
CA ASP A 1079 -5.56 33.95 -45.54
C ASP A 1079 -5.67 32.83 -44.49
N VAL A 1080 -5.61 33.18 -43.19
CA VAL A 1080 -5.66 32.21 -42.09
C VAL A 1080 -6.82 32.57 -41.17
N THR A 1081 -7.96 31.92 -41.38
CA THR A 1081 -9.05 31.88 -40.40
C THR A 1081 -8.86 30.69 -39.45
N HIS A 1082 -8.88 31.03 -38.15
CA HIS A 1082 -9.23 30.19 -36.99
C HIS A 1082 -8.97 28.68 -37.09
N ASN A 1083 -7.73 28.29 -36.78
CA ASN A 1083 -7.38 27.17 -35.90
C ASN A 1083 -5.87 26.98 -36.02
N ILE A 1084 -5.13 27.34 -34.96
CA ILE A 1084 -3.85 26.79 -34.49
C ILE A 1084 -3.40 27.76 -33.38
N TRP A 1085 -3.80 27.46 -32.15
CA TRP A 1085 -2.98 27.75 -30.98
C TRP A 1085 -2.60 26.39 -30.41
N ASN A 1086 -1.31 26.24 -30.12
CA ASN A 1086 -0.62 25.06 -29.57
C ASN A 1086 -0.09 24.04 -30.59
N LYS A 1087 1.02 24.41 -31.26
CA LYS A 1087 2.18 23.49 -31.34
C LYS A 1087 3.56 24.10 -31.65
N ASP A 1088 3.68 25.36 -32.06
CA ASP A 1088 5.00 25.92 -32.48
C ASP A 1088 5.44 27.22 -31.80
N ALA A 1089 5.25 27.36 -30.48
CA ALA A 1089 5.87 28.45 -29.71
C ALA A 1089 7.38 28.22 -29.48
N SER A 1090 7.84 26.98 -29.48
CA SER A 1090 9.25 26.61 -29.28
C SER A 1090 10.12 26.93 -30.48
N HIS A 1091 9.62 26.73 -31.70
CA HIS A 1091 10.35 27.08 -32.94
C HIS A 1091 10.42 28.60 -33.18
N LEU A 1092 9.43 29.36 -32.71
CA LEU A 1092 9.45 30.83 -32.75
C LEU A 1092 10.46 31.40 -31.74
N ILE A 1093 10.56 30.81 -30.54
CA ILE A 1093 11.53 31.21 -29.51
C ILE A 1093 12.98 30.91 -29.92
N ASP A 1094 13.23 29.77 -30.58
CA ASP A 1094 14.57 29.44 -31.10
C ASP A 1094 14.98 30.31 -32.30
N THR A 1095 14.00 30.76 -33.09
CA THR A 1095 14.24 31.71 -34.19
C THR A 1095 14.52 33.12 -33.67
N ILE A 1096 13.84 33.54 -32.60
CA ILE A 1096 14.07 34.83 -31.91
C ILE A 1096 15.45 34.84 -31.23
N HIS A 1097 15.87 33.72 -30.62
CA HIS A 1097 17.20 33.58 -30.02
C HIS A 1097 18.36 33.62 -31.02
N ARG A 1098 18.11 33.27 -32.30
CA ARG A 1098 19.12 33.36 -33.37
C ARG A 1098 19.25 34.74 -34.01
N ILE A 1099 18.29 35.64 -33.79
CA ILE A 1099 18.29 36.99 -34.41
C ILE A 1099 18.78 38.08 -33.43
N SER A 1100 18.89 37.79 -32.13
CA SER A 1100 19.04 38.82 -31.10
C SER A 1100 20.48 39.22 -30.71
N ASN A 1101 21.45 39.26 -31.64
CA ASN A 1101 22.79 39.77 -31.33
C ASN A 1101 23.37 40.72 -32.38
N THR A 1102 22.52 41.49 -33.08
CA THR A 1102 22.96 42.70 -33.77
C THR A 1102 21.98 43.85 -33.52
N ASN A 1103 22.51 45.06 -33.30
CA ASN A 1103 21.72 46.27 -33.07
C ASN A 1103 20.74 46.56 -34.24
N GLU A 1104 21.07 46.12 -35.44
CA GLU A 1104 20.26 46.26 -36.65
C GLU A 1104 18.98 45.39 -36.65
N GLY A 1105 18.99 44.27 -35.92
CA GLY A 1105 17.83 43.39 -35.76
C GLY A 1105 16.77 43.94 -34.80
N ILE A 1106 17.20 44.68 -33.79
CA ILE A 1106 16.32 45.30 -32.79
C ILE A 1106 15.58 46.50 -33.39
N GLU A 1107 16.26 47.28 -34.22
CA GLU A 1107 15.71 48.48 -34.86
C GLU A 1107 14.67 48.15 -35.95
N ASN A 1108 14.90 47.08 -36.72
CA ASN A 1108 13.95 46.56 -37.72
C ASN A 1108 12.69 45.93 -37.09
N TYR A 1109 12.81 45.34 -35.91
CA TYR A 1109 11.67 44.78 -35.18
C TYR A 1109 10.76 45.88 -34.64
N TYR A 1110 11.34 46.96 -34.09
CA TYR A 1110 10.59 48.10 -33.54
C TYR A 1110 9.83 48.89 -34.62
N GLN A 1111 10.47 49.18 -35.76
CA GLN A 1111 9.84 49.90 -36.88
C GLN A 1111 8.64 49.14 -37.49
N LYS A 1112 8.67 47.80 -37.49
CA LYS A 1112 7.62 46.97 -38.10
C LYS A 1112 6.47 46.59 -37.15
N THR A 1113 6.66 46.69 -35.84
CA THR A 1113 5.63 46.35 -34.84
C THR A 1113 4.92 47.56 -34.24
N SER A 1114 5.49 48.76 -34.34
CA SER A 1114 4.93 50.00 -33.78
C SER A 1114 3.55 50.42 -34.31
N PRO A 1115 3.12 50.17 -35.58
CA PRO A 1115 1.81 50.66 -36.03
C PRO A 1115 0.61 49.79 -35.60
N LYS A 1116 0.82 48.63 -34.96
CA LYS A 1116 -0.25 47.68 -34.60
C LYS A 1116 -0.52 47.58 -33.09
N LEU A 1117 0.18 48.37 -32.27
CA LEU A 1117 0.06 48.37 -30.80
C LEU A 1117 -0.82 49.50 -30.26
N ASP A 1118 -1.26 50.44 -31.10
CA ASP A 1118 -2.02 51.63 -30.67
C ASP A 1118 -3.54 51.43 -30.52
N SER A 1119 -4.08 50.21 -30.63
CA SER A 1119 -5.54 50.00 -30.57
C SER A 1119 -6.05 48.97 -29.55
N LEU A 1120 -5.27 48.60 -28.52
CA LEU A 1120 -5.77 47.72 -27.44
C LEU A 1120 -5.30 48.19 -26.06
N SER A 1121 -6.20 48.86 -25.33
CA SER A 1121 -6.01 49.22 -23.93
C SER A 1121 -5.87 47.97 -23.06
N SER A 1122 -4.67 47.65 -22.60
CA SER A 1122 -4.52 46.78 -21.43
C SER A 1122 -3.22 47.06 -20.68
N SER A 1123 -3.39 47.78 -19.57
CA SER A 1123 -2.41 48.16 -18.54
C SER A 1123 -1.61 46.99 -17.93
N ARG A 1124 -1.90 45.73 -18.28
CA ARG A 1124 -1.24 44.55 -17.71
C ARG A 1124 0.14 44.29 -18.29
N LEU A 1125 0.36 44.51 -19.59
CA LEU A 1125 1.67 44.27 -20.20
C LEU A 1125 2.68 45.36 -19.79
N HIS A 1126 2.22 46.61 -19.74
CA HIS A 1126 3.03 47.74 -19.26
C HIS A 1126 3.41 47.59 -17.78
N ASN A 1127 2.46 47.19 -16.92
CA ASN A 1127 2.74 46.94 -15.51
C ASN A 1127 3.61 45.69 -15.29
N TRP A 1128 3.48 44.66 -16.12
CA TRP A 1128 4.36 43.49 -16.10
C TRP A 1128 5.79 43.87 -16.51
N ALA A 1129 5.96 44.70 -17.54
CA ALA A 1129 7.27 45.15 -17.99
C ALA A 1129 7.97 46.05 -16.97
N ILE A 1130 7.24 47.01 -16.38
CA ILE A 1130 7.78 47.87 -15.30
C ILE A 1130 8.17 47.03 -14.08
N LYS A 1131 7.37 46.04 -13.71
CA LYS A 1131 7.61 45.18 -12.53
C LYS A 1131 8.84 44.29 -12.69
N ASN A 1132 9.12 43.78 -13.89
CA ASN A 1132 10.20 42.82 -14.10
C ASN A 1132 11.51 43.45 -14.57
N TYR A 1133 11.46 44.61 -15.22
CA TYR A 1133 12.65 45.21 -15.84
C TYR A 1133 12.98 46.63 -15.37
N GLY A 1134 12.11 47.24 -14.54
CA GLY A 1134 12.29 48.60 -14.02
C GLY A 1134 12.09 49.67 -15.09
N LYS A 1135 11.73 50.89 -14.67
CA LYS A 1135 11.64 52.05 -15.58
C LYS A 1135 13.05 52.55 -15.90
N LYS A 1136 13.51 52.38 -17.14
CA LYS A 1136 14.55 53.25 -17.72
C LYS A 1136 13.99 53.90 -18.99
N LYS A 1137 14.26 55.20 -19.10
CA LYS A 1137 13.66 56.17 -20.03
C LYS A 1137 13.70 55.74 -21.48
#